data_AF-A0A373LRN5-F1
#
_entry.id   AF-A0A373LRN5-F1
#
_cell.length_a   1.000
_cell.length_b   1.000
_cell.length_c   1.000
_cell.angle_alpha   90.00
_cell.angle_beta   90.00
_cell.angle_gamma   90.00
#
_symmetry.space_group_name_H-M   'P 1'
#
loop_
_entity.id
_entity.type
_entity.pdbx_description
1 polymer ?
#
loop_
_entity_poly.entity_id
_entity_poly.type
_entity_poly.pdbx_seq_one_letter_code
_entity_poly.pdbx_strand_id
1 'polypeptide(L)'
;MRREKVVKAVAILMSVCMVTPATVFSNVTTKADVNGNVTATDKKDELKIEGDYFRQYMSVLLDQGKLKNDNNTIEMTKDEKSKSVIFSGTKENLLENQIVLDKTLNFNGSKIDRISLDAMSEKGTTVTLGIYVDGASEPIAKTVLNRQKKKNDWRNLKNISIDISSLNLIGEHTVQLKVLDASADNVKFDISSIEFVESTVPTIYFNIDESEGTIAEMNGSSDHSAECYGSMTMTVPDNYTCEYTGKKAKGGTYQLEYIRGRGNSTWSVDKKPYKIKLDKKADLLGMGKNKHWVLLANYYDNSLLRNKITYWLGSQLNMPFTPKSEPVDVVMNGEYYGSYFLCEHVRVGKTRVNIDDLEANEDAMHETQEPFITGGYLLSLEPYGNEEKKSFKTKKSNTFLIESPSFEDYYNETQYNYIKNYVQSVEDAIYGKNFKNEKGVSYSDLMDVASTVYYYLIQEFSMNGDGYVSTSTYLYKPRNGKLFWGPLWDFDYVAWGSTEYDDFSTTGWTENSNMWLEKLFEDESFSKKVVDSWPELKAAVEELIKDGGQLDKYKEKVKQSALYNFEKWGISPINYNEGDSAVNLTYDQEVERLRSWIKERLNWVDKNIKTLSPTPCTVKYVANGKTIYTGKEYIGKKLSNVPTVPKKKGYEFAGWTTKYHLTYDEYIILHPDLSTDDLDDETKAELEDIKKKGYDYEGDFDTYDAVPKSITLTAKYIPENEVVKAKKIYLNKTKVNISTDIGVATLIATVAPFDTTFSNLKWSSSDENVVTVDDGMLNVVAPGDAVVTVSTDNGVKATCKVHVCNQQETRDLDYESYLLDDNEITMNVGEYRQLNITSTPDNAIYSEFPSFIGIDESIAEVGAGGVIHAVAEGKTAVVMVKDGDVSTCIINVVDKSKNVVKKGSLYNVKGNIYKVISTGKKNTVTFTGVKNKKVKSVKVPGTVKISNKTFKVTAIENKAFANLTNVKKITIGKNVAKLTKTMFAKNKKLKKIVLKARKTKIAKGTFSKKVKVVKPKKTVKKTSHSRKKTTKKKTDKKKTKNNE
;
A
#
# COMPACT_ATOMS: atom_id res chain seq x y z
N MET A 1 15.28 -25.10 -4.30
CA MET A 1 13.94 -25.68 -4.03
C MET A 1 12.87 -25.31 -5.08
N ARG A 2 12.65 -24.04 -5.45
CA ARG A 2 11.65 -23.64 -6.49
C ARG A 2 11.84 -24.34 -7.86
N ARG A 3 13.08 -24.50 -8.34
CA ARG A 3 13.39 -25.16 -9.63
C ARG A 3 13.00 -26.66 -9.67
N GLU A 4 13.14 -27.35 -8.55
CA GLU A 4 12.86 -28.80 -8.45
C GLU A 4 11.35 -29.07 -8.36
N LYS A 5 10.59 -28.15 -7.76
CA LYS A 5 9.12 -28.18 -7.69
C LYS A 5 8.45 -27.86 -9.04
N VAL A 6 8.97 -26.89 -9.79
CA VAL A 6 8.52 -26.61 -11.18
C VAL A 6 8.83 -27.77 -12.11
N VAL A 7 10.00 -28.41 -11.96
CA VAL A 7 10.35 -29.62 -12.73
C VAL A 7 9.43 -30.80 -12.42
N LYS A 8 8.94 -30.96 -11.17
CA LYS A 8 7.92 -31.97 -10.83
C LYS A 8 6.55 -31.66 -11.43
N ALA A 9 6.11 -30.40 -11.41
CA ALA A 9 4.85 -29.98 -12.04
C ALA A 9 4.88 -30.21 -13.56
N VAL A 10 5.99 -29.82 -14.21
CA VAL A 10 6.22 -30.06 -15.64
C VAL A 10 6.37 -31.56 -15.95
N ALA A 11 6.98 -32.37 -15.07
CA ALA A 11 7.08 -33.82 -15.25
C ALA A 11 5.73 -34.54 -15.11
N ILE A 12 4.83 -34.06 -14.24
CA ILE A 12 3.44 -34.54 -14.15
C ILE A 12 2.66 -34.13 -15.41
N LEU A 13 2.84 -32.89 -15.88
CA LEU A 13 2.28 -32.40 -17.16
C LEU A 13 2.75 -33.27 -18.34
N MET A 14 4.04 -33.60 -18.40
CA MET A 14 4.63 -34.42 -19.46
C MET A 14 4.19 -35.89 -19.38
N SER A 15 3.97 -36.45 -18.19
CA SER A 15 3.60 -37.88 -18.02
C SER A 15 2.12 -38.18 -18.32
N VAL A 16 1.24 -37.16 -18.26
CA VAL A 16 -0.15 -37.27 -18.74
C VAL A 16 -0.25 -37.08 -20.27
N CYS A 17 0.73 -36.41 -20.90
CA CYS A 17 0.66 -35.98 -22.31
C CYS A 17 1.53 -36.76 -23.33
N MET A 18 2.20 -37.87 -22.99
CA MET A 18 3.09 -38.53 -23.98
C MET A 18 2.37 -39.40 -25.03
N VAL A 19 2.10 -38.80 -26.20
CA VAL A 19 2.47 -39.35 -27.52
C VAL A 19 3.50 -38.38 -28.13
N THR A 20 4.72 -38.87 -28.34
CA THR A 20 5.99 -38.22 -28.75
C THR A 20 6.04 -37.65 -30.19
N PRO A 21 7.12 -36.94 -30.66
CA PRO A 21 8.24 -36.28 -29.95
C PRO A 21 8.53 -34.81 -30.36
N ALA A 22 9.40 -34.21 -29.54
CA ALA A 22 10.05 -32.90 -29.53
C ALA A 22 10.66 -32.32 -30.82
N THR A 23 10.79 -30.97 -30.84
CA THR A 23 11.93 -30.25 -31.44
C THR A 23 12.06 -28.77 -30.98
N VAL A 24 13.24 -28.42 -30.41
CA VAL A 24 14.02 -27.13 -30.40
C VAL A 24 13.35 -25.87 -29.76
N PHE A 25 13.96 -25.02 -28.92
CA PHE A 25 15.33 -24.51 -28.82
C PHE A 25 15.75 -24.19 -27.37
N SER A 26 16.97 -24.62 -27.02
CA SER A 26 17.86 -23.97 -26.06
C SER A 26 18.61 -22.84 -26.77
N ASN A 27 18.69 -21.65 -26.18
CA ASN A 27 19.84 -20.74 -26.26
C ASN A 27 19.56 -19.47 -25.44
N VAL A 28 20.14 -19.35 -24.24
CA VAL A 28 20.56 -18.04 -23.71
C VAL A 28 21.93 -18.22 -23.07
N THR A 29 22.90 -17.55 -23.68
CA THR A 29 24.29 -17.36 -23.30
C THR A 29 24.42 -16.57 -22.00
N THR A 30 25.29 -17.06 -21.11
CA THR A 30 25.83 -16.32 -19.97
C THR A 30 26.96 -15.39 -20.40
N LYS A 31 26.92 -14.13 -19.93
CA LYS A 31 28.00 -13.14 -19.72
C LYS A 31 27.31 -11.78 -19.50
N ALA A 32 27.73 -10.88 -18.63
CA ALA A 32 28.79 -10.87 -17.62
C ALA A 32 28.53 -9.67 -16.71
N ASP A 33 29.10 -9.77 -15.51
CA ASP A 33 29.35 -8.73 -14.52
C ASP A 33 29.44 -7.29 -15.05
N VAL A 34 28.67 -6.40 -14.42
CA VAL A 34 29.15 -5.05 -14.08
C VAL A 34 28.90 -4.86 -12.59
N ASN A 35 29.59 -5.68 -11.78
CA ASN A 35 30.02 -5.22 -10.47
C ASN A 35 31.09 -4.16 -10.74
N GLY A 36 30.65 -2.90 -10.75
CA GLY A 36 31.53 -1.75 -10.56
C GLY A 36 32.09 -1.81 -9.16
N ASN A 37 33.13 -2.64 -8.97
CA ASN A 37 34.12 -2.46 -7.94
C ASN A 37 34.71 -1.05 -8.11
N VAL A 38 34.11 -0.07 -7.42
CA VAL A 38 34.89 1.07 -6.99
C VAL A 38 35.76 0.53 -5.87
N THR A 39 37.01 0.27 -6.23
CA THR A 39 38.09 0.04 -5.29
C THR A 39 37.98 1.05 -4.15
N ALA A 40 37.95 0.54 -2.92
CA ALA A 40 38.29 1.30 -1.73
C ALA A 40 39.73 1.81 -1.88
N THR A 41 39.89 2.89 -2.63
CA THR A 41 41.04 3.78 -2.52
C THR A 41 40.62 4.87 -1.57
N ASP A 42 41.25 4.83 -0.40
CA ASP A 42 41.30 5.88 0.60
C ASP A 42 41.22 7.28 -0.02
N LYS A 43 40.04 7.86 -0.01
CA LYS A 43 39.83 9.29 0.15
C LYS A 43 38.62 9.46 1.05
N LYS A 44 38.91 9.49 2.36
CA LYS A 44 38.25 10.47 3.21
C LYS A 44 38.46 11.82 2.54
N ASP A 45 37.50 12.27 1.75
CA ASP A 45 37.33 13.71 1.57
C ASP A 45 36.77 14.22 2.92
N GLU A 46 37.67 14.28 3.90
CA GLU A 46 37.52 15.20 5.02
C GLU A 46 37.26 16.56 4.37
N LEU A 47 36.12 17.17 4.70
CA LEU A 47 35.82 18.56 4.41
C LEU A 47 37.06 19.39 4.76
N LYS A 48 37.86 19.73 3.74
CA LYS A 48 38.94 20.70 3.87
C LYS A 48 38.29 22.06 3.94
N ILE A 49 37.96 22.46 5.16
CA ILE A 49 37.63 23.85 5.45
C ILE A 49 38.98 24.58 5.61
N GLU A 50 39.26 25.54 4.74
CA GLU A 50 40.54 26.25 4.69
C GLU A 50 40.65 27.29 5.83
N GLY A 51 41.61 27.11 6.74
CA GLY A 51 41.98 28.07 7.78
C GLY A 51 42.69 27.41 8.96
N ASP A 52 43.59 28.12 9.65
CA ASP A 52 44.36 27.53 10.75
C ASP A 52 43.62 27.55 12.11
N TYR A 53 42.50 28.27 12.21
CA TYR A 53 41.73 28.58 13.43
C TYR A 53 40.52 27.66 13.72
N PHE A 54 40.26 26.66 12.86
CA PHE A 54 39.28 25.60 13.10
C PHE A 54 39.67 24.73 14.29
N ARG A 55 38.80 23.80 14.70
CA ARG A 55 38.99 22.95 15.88
C ARG A 55 40.41 22.39 16.05
N GLN A 56 41.09 22.89 17.08
CA GLN A 56 42.41 22.44 17.50
C GLN A 56 42.27 21.37 18.58
N TYR A 57 42.50 20.10 18.23
CA TYR A 57 42.49 18.99 19.18
C TYR A 57 43.79 18.97 20.00
N MET A 58 43.66 18.99 21.32
CA MET A 58 44.82 19.08 22.23
C MET A 58 45.74 17.86 22.11
N SER A 59 45.16 16.67 21.92
CA SER A 59 45.93 15.43 21.74
C SER A 59 46.81 15.45 20.49
N VAL A 60 46.29 16.01 19.38
CA VAL A 60 47.02 16.16 18.13
C VAL A 60 48.14 17.19 18.27
N LEU A 61 47.88 18.31 18.94
CA LEU A 61 48.91 19.31 19.21
C LEU A 61 50.02 18.75 20.11
N LEU A 62 49.66 17.93 21.11
CA LEU A 62 50.62 17.26 21.97
C LEU A 62 51.51 16.28 21.17
N ASP A 63 50.92 15.45 20.31
CA ASP A 63 51.67 14.53 19.43
C ASP A 63 52.62 15.26 18.48
N GLN A 64 52.22 16.45 18.01
CA GLN A 64 53.04 17.29 17.13
C GLN A 64 54.12 18.09 17.88
N GLY A 65 54.18 18.01 19.21
CA GLY A 65 55.05 18.86 20.03
C GLY A 65 54.67 20.34 20.03
N LYS A 66 53.43 20.66 19.62
CA LYS A 66 52.87 22.02 19.51
C LYS A 66 51.98 22.41 20.69
N LEU A 67 51.85 21.55 21.69
CA LEU A 67 51.21 21.88 22.97
C LEU A 67 52.30 21.94 24.04
N LYS A 68 52.56 23.14 24.57
CA LYS A 68 53.64 23.41 25.53
C LYS A 68 53.09 23.95 26.84
N ASN A 69 53.92 23.91 27.88
CA ASN A 69 53.71 24.74 29.08
C ASN A 69 55.03 25.39 29.51
N ASP A 70 54.95 26.61 30.03
CA ASP A 70 56.09 27.53 30.10
C ASP A 70 57.25 27.11 31.01
N ASN A 71 57.08 26.09 31.86
CA ASN A 71 58.14 25.61 32.77
C ASN A 71 58.19 24.08 32.96
N ASN A 72 57.51 23.29 32.12
CA ASN A 72 57.35 21.83 32.28
C ASN A 72 56.80 21.39 33.66
N THR A 73 56.13 22.28 34.39
CA THR A 73 55.57 22.04 35.74
C THR A 73 54.13 21.53 35.72
N ILE A 74 53.46 21.65 34.57
CA ILE A 74 52.12 21.10 34.32
C ILE A 74 52.29 19.73 33.67
N GLU A 75 51.78 18.70 34.32
CA GLU A 75 51.73 17.35 33.75
C GLU A 75 50.62 17.30 32.70
N MET A 76 50.95 16.79 31.50
CA MET A 76 50.01 16.65 30.38
C MET A 76 49.92 15.17 30.02
N THR A 77 48.78 14.54 30.28
CA THR A 77 48.52 13.14 29.97
C THR A 77 47.51 13.03 28.86
N LYS A 78 47.89 12.40 27.75
CA LYS A 78 47.00 12.14 26.62
C LYS A 78 45.95 11.06 26.98
N ASP A 79 44.70 11.30 26.61
CA ASP A 79 43.68 10.24 26.53
C ASP A 79 43.36 9.97 25.05
N GLU A 80 43.87 8.84 24.55
CA GLU A 80 43.69 8.39 23.18
C GLU A 80 42.21 8.12 22.83
N LYS A 81 41.35 7.82 23.81
CA LYS A 81 39.94 7.47 23.55
C LYS A 81 39.08 8.68 23.28
N SER A 82 39.36 9.80 23.93
CA SER A 82 38.60 11.07 23.83
C SER A 82 39.28 12.10 22.92
N LYS A 83 40.46 11.79 22.35
CA LYS A 83 41.32 12.75 21.65
C LYS A 83 41.63 13.98 22.53
N SER A 84 41.77 13.79 23.84
CA SER A 84 41.91 14.88 24.80
C SER A 84 43.24 14.84 25.55
N VAL A 85 43.53 15.90 26.29
CA VAL A 85 44.69 16.00 27.18
C VAL A 85 44.22 16.40 28.57
N ILE A 86 44.60 15.58 29.55
CA ILE A 86 44.39 15.83 30.97
C ILE A 86 45.60 16.60 31.50
N PHE A 87 45.34 17.76 32.09
CA PHE A 87 46.31 18.61 32.73
C PHE A 87 46.25 18.40 34.25
N SER A 88 47.40 18.17 34.89
CA SER A 88 47.51 18.00 36.33
C SER A 88 48.66 18.82 36.94
N GLY A 89 48.45 19.32 38.16
CA GLY A 89 49.43 20.08 38.90
C GLY A 89 48.90 20.61 40.23
N THR A 90 49.77 21.26 41.01
CA THR A 90 49.33 22.03 42.18
C THR A 90 48.61 23.31 41.74
N LYS A 91 47.70 23.82 42.57
CA LYS A 91 46.99 25.09 42.31
C LYS A 91 47.98 26.22 42.01
N GLU A 92 49.02 26.36 42.83
CA GLU A 92 50.07 27.37 42.66
C GLU A 92 50.74 27.24 41.28
N ASN A 93 51.21 26.05 40.92
CA ASN A 93 51.85 25.82 39.62
C ASN A 93 50.92 26.14 38.44
N LEU A 94 49.64 25.77 38.52
CA LEU A 94 48.68 26.01 37.45
C LEU A 94 48.27 27.48 37.32
N LEU A 95 48.30 28.25 38.42
CA LEU A 95 48.04 29.69 38.42
C LEU A 95 49.23 30.51 37.90
N GLU A 96 50.47 30.03 38.12
CA GLU A 96 51.68 30.72 37.71
C GLU A 96 52.08 30.43 36.25
N ASN A 97 51.67 29.29 35.71
CA ASN A 97 52.07 28.82 34.37
C ASN A 97 50.91 28.84 33.38
N GLN A 98 51.24 28.81 32.08
CA GLN A 98 50.27 28.78 30.99
C GLN A 98 50.46 27.54 30.10
N ILE A 99 49.38 27.13 29.45
CA ILE A 99 49.35 26.14 28.38
C ILE A 99 49.39 26.91 27.06
N VAL A 100 50.39 26.64 26.23
CA VAL A 100 50.64 27.39 24.99
C VAL A 100 50.39 26.49 23.79
N LEU A 101 49.55 26.98 22.87
CA LEU A 101 49.45 26.42 21.53
C LEU A 101 50.60 27.03 20.73
N ASP A 102 51.67 26.26 20.50
CA ASP A 102 52.87 26.66 19.75
C ASP A 102 52.60 26.64 18.24
N LYS A 103 51.60 27.42 17.84
CA LYS A 103 51.14 27.62 16.47
C LYS A 103 50.51 29.02 16.38
N THR A 104 50.79 29.71 15.29
CA THR A 104 50.10 30.93 14.91
C THR A 104 48.80 30.58 14.18
N LEU A 105 47.68 31.15 14.62
CA LEU A 105 46.37 31.02 13.98
C LEU A 105 46.10 32.27 13.14
N ASN A 106 45.72 32.09 11.87
CA ASN A 106 45.45 33.20 10.95
C ASN A 106 43.95 33.40 10.77
N PHE A 107 43.43 34.50 11.29
CA PHE A 107 42.00 34.87 11.29
C PHE A 107 41.60 35.77 10.13
N ASN A 108 42.47 36.00 9.13
CA ASN A 108 42.11 36.78 7.96
C ASN A 108 41.05 36.05 7.10
N GLY A 109 40.02 36.78 6.69
CA GLY A 109 38.98 36.27 5.78
C GLY A 109 37.69 35.79 6.47
N SER A 110 37.69 35.63 7.79
CA SER A 110 36.51 35.29 8.59
C SER A 110 36.37 36.22 9.80
N LYS A 111 35.14 36.55 10.19
CA LYS A 111 34.90 37.25 11.45
C LYS A 111 34.63 36.21 12.55
N ILE A 112 35.53 36.13 13.53
CA ILE A 112 35.33 35.23 14.66
C ILE A 112 34.42 35.90 15.70
N ASP A 113 33.31 35.23 15.97
CA ASP A 113 32.30 35.72 16.91
C ASP A 113 32.27 34.93 18.20
N ARG A 114 32.76 33.68 18.20
CA ARG A 114 32.70 32.82 19.39
C ARG A 114 33.96 31.98 19.56
N ILE A 115 34.23 31.57 20.79
CA ILE A 115 35.16 30.49 21.11
C ILE A 115 34.35 29.29 21.57
N SER A 116 34.62 28.13 20.98
CA SER A 116 34.11 26.84 21.41
C SER A 116 35.23 26.07 22.12
N LEU A 117 34.97 25.60 23.34
CA LEU A 117 35.92 24.90 24.19
C LEU A 117 35.28 23.62 24.73
N ASP A 118 35.84 22.47 24.35
CA ASP A 118 35.47 21.18 24.93
C ASP A 118 36.40 20.89 26.11
N ALA A 119 35.96 21.23 27.32
CA ALA A 119 36.76 21.07 28.52
C ALA A 119 35.92 20.74 29.77
N MET A 120 36.53 20.05 30.73
CA MET A 120 35.89 19.70 32.00
C MET A 120 36.89 19.55 33.15
N SER A 121 36.46 19.75 34.39
CA SER A 121 37.28 19.57 35.59
C SER A 121 36.93 18.29 36.35
N GLU A 122 37.89 17.81 37.17
CA GLU A 122 37.67 16.65 38.04
C GLU A 122 36.45 16.84 38.95
N LYS A 123 35.76 15.73 39.25
CA LYS A 123 34.59 15.72 40.13
C LYS A 123 34.89 16.42 41.46
N GLY A 124 34.08 17.44 41.78
CA GLY A 124 34.19 18.22 43.02
C GLY A 124 35.17 19.39 42.96
N THR A 125 35.93 19.53 41.87
CA THR A 125 36.89 20.62 41.68
C THR A 125 36.32 21.64 40.68
N THR A 126 36.22 22.90 41.08
CA THR A 126 35.94 24.00 40.15
C THR A 126 37.25 24.50 39.56
N VAL A 127 37.28 24.75 38.26
CA VAL A 127 38.42 25.36 37.54
C VAL A 127 37.88 26.49 36.68
N THR A 128 38.47 27.68 36.83
CA THR A 128 38.21 28.83 35.98
C THR A 128 39.38 28.97 35.00
N LEU A 129 39.10 28.94 33.71
CA LEU A 129 40.09 29.05 32.65
C LEU A 129 39.99 30.40 31.94
N GLY A 130 41.12 31.02 31.66
CA GLY A 130 41.26 32.20 30.83
C GLY A 130 41.92 31.86 29.50
N ILE A 131 41.42 32.44 28.42
CA ILE A 131 41.94 32.31 27.05
C ILE A 131 42.58 33.63 26.67
N TYR A 132 43.83 33.58 26.25
CA TYR A 132 44.64 34.74 25.91
C TYR A 132 45.08 34.65 24.46
N VAL A 133 45.27 35.82 23.87
CA VAL A 133 45.86 35.97 22.54
C VAL A 133 47.06 36.90 22.64
N ASP A 134 48.14 36.56 21.94
CA ASP A 134 49.37 37.36 21.82
C ASP A 134 50.03 37.75 23.16
N GLY A 135 49.89 36.90 24.18
CA GLY A 135 50.46 37.17 25.50
C GLY A 135 49.86 38.42 26.18
N ALA A 136 48.61 38.78 25.85
CA ALA A 136 47.90 39.87 26.51
C ALA A 136 47.86 39.70 28.04
N SER A 137 47.82 40.82 28.78
CA SER A 137 47.78 40.79 30.25
C SER A 137 46.41 40.35 30.81
N GLU A 138 45.35 40.51 30.03
CA GLU A 138 43.99 40.09 30.37
C GLU A 138 43.50 39.07 29.34
N PRO A 139 42.73 38.05 29.75
CA PRO A 139 42.20 37.08 28.80
C PRO A 139 41.06 37.68 27.99
N ILE A 140 41.00 37.29 26.72
CA ILE A 140 39.93 37.65 25.79
C ILE A 140 38.62 36.92 26.11
N ALA A 141 38.70 35.79 26.81
CA ALA A 141 37.56 35.01 27.26
C ALA A 141 37.87 34.31 28.59
N LYS A 142 36.87 34.19 29.47
CA LYS A 142 36.96 33.48 30.75
C LYS A 142 35.79 32.50 30.84
N THR A 143 36.01 31.28 31.34
CA THR A 143 34.94 30.32 31.57
C THR A 143 35.21 29.41 32.76
N VAL A 144 34.15 28.92 33.40
CA VAL A 144 34.22 27.92 34.46
C VAL A 144 33.98 26.55 33.83
N LEU A 145 34.90 25.61 34.05
CA LEU A 145 34.81 24.29 33.46
C LEU A 145 33.68 23.48 34.08
N ASN A 146 32.99 22.72 33.23
CA ASN A 146 31.98 21.77 33.67
C ASN A 146 32.63 20.67 34.51
N ARG A 147 31.97 20.25 35.60
CA ARG A 147 32.50 19.21 36.49
C ARG A 147 32.11 17.82 36.02
N GLN A 148 33.02 16.86 36.19
CA GLN A 148 32.69 15.44 36.00
C GLN A 148 31.51 14.99 36.87
N LYS A 149 30.58 14.22 36.27
CA LYS A 149 29.51 13.54 37.01
C LYS A 149 30.06 12.36 37.84
N LYS A 150 30.99 11.58 37.26
CA LYS A 150 31.64 10.44 37.89
C LYS A 150 33.15 10.66 37.92
N LYS A 151 33.80 10.33 39.04
CA LYS A 151 35.24 10.53 39.22
C LYS A 151 36.02 9.74 38.16
N ASN A 152 37.03 10.36 37.55
CA ASN A 152 37.85 9.79 36.47
C ASN A 152 37.08 9.41 35.20
N ASP A 153 35.84 9.91 35.03
CA ASP A 153 35.07 9.76 33.81
C ASP A 153 35.16 11.06 33.01
N TRP A 154 36.15 11.13 32.11
CA TRP A 154 36.40 12.27 31.24
C TRP A 154 35.55 12.23 29.94
N ARG A 155 34.55 11.33 29.89
CA ARG A 155 33.61 11.23 28.76
C ARG A 155 32.46 12.22 28.96
N ASN A 156 31.86 12.67 27.86
CA ASN A 156 30.73 13.62 27.83
C ASN A 156 31.12 15.07 28.17
N LEU A 157 32.17 15.58 27.52
CA LEU A 157 32.47 17.01 27.56
C LEU A 157 31.29 17.80 27.01
N LYS A 158 31.03 18.95 27.63
CA LYS A 158 30.07 19.92 27.13
C LYS A 158 30.82 20.95 26.30
N ASN A 159 30.25 21.30 25.16
CA ASN A 159 30.80 22.29 24.26
C ASN A 159 30.53 23.70 24.83
N ILE A 160 31.52 24.28 25.51
CA ILE A 160 31.43 25.62 26.09
C ILE A 160 31.55 26.64 24.96
N SER A 161 30.56 27.50 24.78
CA SER A 161 30.53 28.57 23.80
C SER A 161 30.59 29.93 24.48
N ILE A 162 31.58 30.75 24.10
CA ILE A 162 31.85 32.07 24.68
C ILE A 162 31.75 33.11 23.56
N ASP A 163 30.92 34.13 23.75
CA ASP A 163 30.82 35.27 22.83
C ASP A 163 32.10 36.14 22.90
N ILE A 164 32.73 36.34 21.76
CA ILE A 164 33.87 37.25 21.57
C ILE A 164 33.67 38.21 20.38
N SER A 165 32.45 38.31 19.86
CA SER A 165 32.09 39.08 18.66
C SER A 165 32.47 40.56 18.72
N SER A 166 32.57 41.12 19.93
CA SER A 166 33.00 42.51 20.15
C SER A 166 34.49 42.75 19.93
N LEU A 167 35.33 41.71 19.94
CA LEU A 167 36.78 41.84 19.85
C LEU A 167 37.29 42.07 18.43
N ASN A 168 36.53 41.67 17.41
CA ASN A 168 36.89 41.76 15.99
C ASN A 168 38.31 41.21 15.71
N LEU A 169 38.56 39.96 16.13
CA LEU A 169 39.85 39.30 15.97
C LEU A 169 40.19 39.11 14.48
N ILE A 170 41.32 39.67 14.02
CA ILE A 170 41.78 39.63 12.62
C ILE A 170 43.29 39.50 12.55
N GLY A 171 43.82 38.82 11.54
CA GLY A 171 45.25 38.65 11.36
C GLY A 171 45.83 37.41 12.05
N GLU A 172 47.14 37.39 12.21
CA GLU A 172 47.88 36.27 12.78
C GLU A 172 48.07 36.44 14.29
N HIS A 173 47.73 35.39 15.05
CA HIS A 173 47.62 35.45 16.49
C HIS A 173 48.11 34.15 17.15
N THR A 174 48.74 34.26 18.31
CA THR A 174 49.08 33.09 19.17
C THR A 174 48.03 32.89 20.25
N VAL A 175 47.82 31.65 20.72
CA VAL A 175 46.79 31.34 21.73
C VAL A 175 47.40 30.70 22.97
N GLN A 176 47.04 31.21 24.14
CA GLN A 176 47.44 30.67 25.44
C GLN A 176 46.21 30.43 26.34
N LEU A 177 46.28 29.40 27.17
CA LEU A 177 45.27 29.06 28.17
C LEU A 177 45.90 29.10 29.56
N LYS A 178 45.21 29.70 30.53
CA LYS A 178 45.72 29.83 31.90
C LYS A 178 44.62 29.56 32.91
N VAL A 179 44.93 28.80 33.96
CA VAL A 179 44.03 28.65 35.11
C VAL A 179 44.03 29.96 35.88
N LEU A 180 42.84 30.53 36.08
CA LEU A 180 42.65 31.79 36.81
C LEU A 180 42.27 31.54 38.27
N ASP A 181 41.55 30.45 38.53
CA ASP A 181 41.22 29.99 39.88
C ASP A 181 40.90 28.49 39.87
N ALA A 182 41.09 27.83 41.01
CA ALA A 182 40.69 26.45 41.23
C ALA A 182 40.31 26.20 42.70
N SER A 183 39.34 25.33 42.96
CA SER A 183 38.85 25.09 44.33
C SER A 183 39.65 24.03 45.13
N ALA A 184 40.64 23.38 44.52
CA ALA A 184 41.43 22.30 45.14
C ALA A 184 42.94 22.57 45.05
N ASP A 185 43.72 22.06 46.00
CA ASP A 185 45.19 22.24 46.03
C ASP A 185 45.91 21.41 44.95
N ASN A 186 45.37 20.24 44.63
CA ASN A 186 45.78 19.44 43.48
C ASN A 186 44.63 19.44 42.48
N VAL A 187 44.91 19.91 41.26
CA VAL A 187 43.88 20.16 40.27
C VAL A 187 44.11 19.26 39.07
N LYS A 188 43.02 18.67 38.57
CA LYS A 188 42.99 17.96 37.30
C LYS A 188 41.84 18.48 36.45
N PHE A 189 42.10 18.72 35.17
CA PHE A 189 41.09 19.07 34.19
C PHE A 189 41.49 18.53 32.81
N ASP A 190 40.50 18.29 31.97
CA ASP A 190 40.67 17.83 30.61
C ASP A 190 40.31 18.94 29.63
N ILE A 191 41.10 19.06 28.57
CA ILE A 191 40.72 19.83 27.39
C ILE A 191 40.85 18.91 26.17
N SER A 192 39.75 18.75 25.47
CA SER A 192 39.68 18.00 24.22
C SER A 192 40.03 18.87 23.03
N SER A 193 39.38 20.03 22.91
CA SER A 193 39.60 20.94 21.79
C SER A 193 39.31 22.39 22.15
N ILE A 194 39.92 23.30 21.39
CA ILE A 194 39.52 24.71 21.30
C ILE A 194 39.28 25.06 19.83
N GLU A 195 38.25 25.83 19.56
CA GLU A 195 37.87 26.26 18.22
C GLU A 195 37.42 27.71 18.23
N PHE A 196 37.81 28.46 17.20
CA PHE A 196 37.36 29.83 17.00
C PHE A 196 36.32 29.83 15.88
N VAL A 197 35.10 30.22 16.23
CA VAL A 197 33.90 29.98 15.42
C VAL A 197 33.44 31.27 14.76
N GLU A 198 33.29 31.21 13.43
CA GLU A 198 32.60 32.21 12.64
C GLU A 198 31.09 31.98 12.71
N SER A 199 30.31 33.02 13.01
CA SER A 199 28.85 32.93 13.04
C SER A 199 28.27 33.52 11.76
N THR A 200 27.62 32.70 10.94
CA THR A 200 26.90 33.14 9.72
C THR A 200 25.42 33.42 9.98
N VAL A 201 24.92 32.98 11.13
CA VAL A 201 23.55 33.18 11.62
C VAL A 201 23.56 33.86 12.99
N PRO A 202 22.48 34.54 13.40
CA PRO A 202 22.35 35.06 14.76
C PRO A 202 22.53 33.97 15.82
N THR A 203 23.18 34.29 16.93
CA THR A 203 23.30 33.38 18.07
C THR A 203 22.41 33.86 19.22
N ILE A 204 21.66 32.97 19.82
CA ILE A 204 20.81 33.23 20.99
C ILE A 204 21.43 32.56 22.22
N TYR A 205 21.82 33.38 23.18
CA TYR A 205 22.32 33.00 24.50
C TYR A 205 21.20 33.06 25.52
N PHE A 206 20.82 31.92 26.07
CA PHE A 206 19.95 31.82 27.23
C PHE A 206 20.80 31.79 28.50
N ASN A 207 20.63 32.79 29.35
CA ASN A 207 21.20 32.82 30.70
C ASN A 207 20.07 32.43 31.67
N ILE A 208 19.97 31.13 31.96
CA ILE A 208 18.92 30.53 32.78
C ILE A 208 19.35 30.50 34.24
N ASP A 209 18.48 31.01 35.11
CA ASP A 209 18.65 30.88 36.55
C ASP A 209 18.22 29.47 36.99
N GLU A 210 19.20 28.56 37.08
CA GLU A 210 18.95 27.17 37.49
C GLU A 210 18.54 27.04 38.97
N SER A 211 18.48 28.13 39.75
CA SER A 211 17.86 28.09 41.08
C SER A 211 16.33 28.17 41.05
N GLU A 212 15.73 28.63 39.95
CA GLU A 212 14.28 28.75 39.76
C GLU A 212 13.70 27.73 38.77
N GLY A 213 14.55 26.85 38.23
CA GLY A 213 14.18 25.75 37.33
C GLY A 213 15.38 25.33 36.49
N THR A 214 15.75 24.05 36.53
CA THR A 214 16.97 23.58 35.85
C THR A 214 16.70 23.19 34.40
N ILE A 215 17.71 23.38 33.53
CA ILE A 215 17.65 22.92 32.13
C ILE A 215 17.42 21.40 32.06
N ALA A 216 17.95 20.65 33.03
CA ALA A 216 17.76 19.20 33.12
C ALA A 216 16.31 18.82 33.42
N GLU A 217 15.63 19.52 34.33
CA GLU A 217 14.20 19.33 34.60
C GLU A 217 13.35 19.73 33.39
N MET A 218 13.64 20.88 32.78
CA MET A 218 12.96 21.32 31.55
C MET A 218 13.06 20.26 30.43
N ASN A 219 14.26 19.74 30.16
CA ASN A 219 14.48 18.72 29.12
C ASN A 219 13.95 17.33 29.51
N GLY A 220 13.66 17.09 30.78
CA GLY A 220 13.10 15.84 31.31
C GLY A 220 11.58 15.85 31.47
N SER A 221 10.92 16.99 31.30
CA SER A 221 9.46 17.14 31.45
C SER A 221 8.72 16.62 30.23
N SER A 222 8.20 15.39 30.32
CA SER A 222 7.46 14.71 29.23
C SER A 222 6.18 15.42 28.81
N ASP A 223 5.59 16.22 29.70
CA ASP A 223 4.37 17.01 29.51
C ASP A 223 4.66 18.48 29.16
N HIS A 224 5.94 18.86 29.04
CA HIS A 224 6.40 20.22 28.75
C HIS A 224 5.98 21.28 29.79
N SER A 225 5.65 20.88 31.01
CA SER A 225 5.20 21.80 32.07
C SER A 225 6.34 22.47 32.82
N ALA A 226 7.56 21.91 32.80
CA ALA A 226 8.71 22.52 33.48
C ALA A 226 9.19 23.78 32.74
N GLU A 227 9.16 24.91 33.45
CA GLU A 227 9.57 26.22 32.97
C GLU A 227 10.92 26.63 33.58
N CYS A 228 11.73 27.32 32.77
CA CYS A 228 12.97 27.95 33.18
C CYS A 228 12.87 29.47 32.98
N TYR A 229 13.57 30.23 33.83
CA TYR A 229 13.53 31.69 33.88
C TYR A 229 14.91 32.30 33.64
N GLY A 230 14.96 33.59 33.31
CA GLY A 230 16.21 34.32 33.11
C GLY A 230 16.16 35.29 31.94
N SER A 231 17.26 35.35 31.17
CA SER A 231 17.37 36.27 30.03
C SER A 231 17.79 35.57 28.74
N MET A 232 17.42 36.18 27.62
CA MET A 232 17.81 35.79 26.27
C MET A 232 18.59 36.95 25.64
N THR A 233 19.85 36.73 25.28
CA THR A 233 20.66 37.71 24.53
C THR A 233 20.90 37.20 23.12
N MET A 234 20.54 37.99 22.12
CA MET A 234 20.77 37.68 20.72
C MET A 234 21.92 38.51 20.18
N THR A 235 22.94 37.87 19.63
CA THR A 235 24.00 38.50 18.82
C THR A 235 23.72 38.24 17.34
N VAL A 236 24.12 39.18 16.49
CA VAL A 236 23.81 39.17 15.07
C VAL A 236 25.09 39.44 14.28
N PRO A 237 25.46 38.61 13.29
CA PRO A 237 26.63 38.82 12.46
C PRO A 237 26.60 40.17 11.73
N ASP A 238 27.78 40.73 11.45
CA ASP A 238 27.87 42.00 10.74
C ASP A 238 27.23 41.89 9.35
N ASN A 239 26.43 42.91 8.99
CA ASN A 239 25.68 42.97 7.73
C ASN A 239 24.56 41.92 7.55
N TYR A 240 24.25 41.12 8.58
CA TYR A 240 23.10 40.24 8.52
C TYR A 240 21.82 41.06 8.25
N THR A 241 21.14 40.73 7.16
CA THR A 241 19.94 41.44 6.72
C THR A 241 18.73 40.56 6.97
N CYS A 242 17.73 41.13 7.64
CA CYS A 242 16.44 40.49 7.85
C CYS A 242 15.74 40.30 6.49
N GLU A 243 15.34 39.07 6.19
CA GLU A 243 14.66 38.73 4.93
C GLU A 243 13.33 39.48 4.79
N TYR A 244 12.58 39.59 5.88
CA TYR A 244 11.22 40.15 5.88
C TYR A 244 11.15 41.68 5.82
N THR A 245 12.25 42.37 6.13
CA THR A 245 12.29 43.83 6.16
C THR A 245 13.32 44.43 5.20
N GLY A 246 14.26 43.63 4.70
CA GLY A 246 15.40 44.09 3.89
C GLY A 246 16.37 44.99 4.66
N LYS A 247 16.24 45.10 5.99
CA LYS A 247 17.06 45.96 6.85
C LYS A 247 18.09 45.14 7.61
N LYS A 248 19.22 45.77 7.96
CA LYS A 248 20.20 45.18 8.87
C LYS A 248 19.52 44.80 10.19
N ALA A 249 19.64 43.53 10.57
CA ALA A 249 19.10 43.03 11.83
C ALA A 249 19.94 43.55 13.01
N LYS A 250 19.34 43.56 14.20
CA LYS A 250 20.01 43.98 15.44
C LYS A 250 19.77 42.94 16.51
N GLY A 251 20.82 42.67 17.27
CA GLY A 251 20.74 41.89 18.50
C GLY A 251 20.13 42.68 19.66
N GLY A 252 20.06 42.04 20.82
CA GLY A 252 19.55 42.64 22.05
C GLY A 252 19.39 41.63 23.17
N THR A 253 19.24 42.13 24.39
CA THR A 253 18.93 41.32 25.58
C THR A 253 17.47 41.51 25.97
N TYR A 254 16.79 40.41 26.24
CA TYR A 254 15.38 40.33 26.53
C TYR A 254 15.16 39.49 27.79
N GLN A 255 14.30 39.95 28.69
CA GLN A 255 13.91 39.16 29.86
C GLN A 255 12.87 38.11 29.45
N LEU A 256 13.01 36.91 30.00
CA LEU A 256 12.09 35.80 29.79
C LEU A 256 11.00 35.85 30.84
N GLU A 257 9.76 35.65 30.40
CA GLU A 257 8.71 35.18 31.29
C GLU A 257 8.87 33.67 31.51
N TYR A 258 9.21 32.92 30.46
CA TYR A 258 9.71 31.55 30.57
C TYR A 258 10.37 31.06 29.26
N ILE A 259 11.16 29.99 29.38
CA ILE A 259 11.42 29.02 28.32
C ILE A 259 11.00 27.63 28.81
N ARG A 260 10.38 26.82 27.93
CA ARG A 260 10.00 25.44 28.24
C ARG A 260 10.09 24.53 27.03
N GLY A 261 10.01 23.22 27.26
CA GLY A 261 9.93 22.21 26.22
C GLY A 261 8.72 22.36 25.30
N ARG A 262 8.73 21.69 24.15
CA ARG A 262 7.55 21.56 23.27
C ARG A 262 7.70 20.37 22.31
N GLY A 263 6.67 20.15 21.49
CA GLY A 263 6.71 19.23 20.36
C GLY A 263 6.32 17.80 20.76
N ASN A 264 6.02 16.96 19.78
CA ASN A 264 5.60 15.58 20.01
C ASN A 264 6.76 14.63 19.68
N SER A 265 6.87 14.16 18.44
CA SER A 265 7.92 13.23 18.01
C SER A 265 9.34 13.75 18.29
N THR A 266 9.59 15.05 18.02
CA THR A 266 10.88 15.72 18.28
C THR A 266 11.18 15.91 19.76
N TRP A 267 10.23 15.70 20.68
CA TRP A 267 10.54 15.71 22.12
C TRP A 267 11.28 14.44 22.56
N SER A 268 11.16 13.34 21.81
CA SER A 268 11.79 12.06 22.18
C SER A 268 13.30 11.99 21.92
N VAL A 269 13.86 12.89 21.11
CA VAL A 269 15.28 12.89 20.71
C VAL A 269 16.13 13.79 21.61
N ASP A 270 17.45 13.65 21.58
CA ASP A 270 18.32 14.39 22.51
C ASP A 270 18.31 15.91 22.28
N LYS A 271 18.19 16.35 21.03
CA LYS A 271 18.09 17.77 20.68
C LYS A 271 16.65 18.27 20.81
N LYS A 272 16.31 18.84 21.96
CA LYS A 272 14.96 19.30 22.29
C LYS A 272 14.58 20.60 21.56
N PRO A 273 13.32 20.75 21.08
CA PRO A 273 12.76 22.03 20.66
C PRO A 273 12.13 22.79 21.84
N TYR A 274 12.02 24.12 21.71
CA TYR A 274 11.61 24.99 22.82
C TYR A 274 10.53 26.00 22.46
N LYS A 275 9.74 26.40 23.45
CA LYS A 275 8.83 27.54 23.41
C LYS A 275 9.36 28.64 24.32
N ILE A 276 9.32 29.87 23.83
CA ILE A 276 9.83 31.06 24.52
C ILE A 276 8.68 32.04 24.73
N LYS A 277 8.56 32.58 25.95
CA LYS A 277 7.73 33.74 26.25
C LYS A 277 8.62 34.84 26.83
N LEU A 278 8.67 35.98 26.15
CA LEU A 278 9.37 37.18 26.63
C LEU A 278 8.48 37.96 27.60
N ASP A 279 9.07 38.60 28.60
CA ASP A 279 8.38 39.51 29.52
C ASP A 279 7.69 40.66 28.76
N LYS A 280 8.37 41.21 27.74
CA LYS A 280 7.86 42.30 26.90
C LYS A 280 7.87 41.93 25.42
N LYS A 281 6.88 42.45 24.67
CA LYS A 281 6.81 42.26 23.22
C LYS A 281 8.06 42.85 22.56
N ALA A 282 8.78 42.05 21.79
CA ALA A 282 9.95 42.46 21.02
C ALA A 282 9.81 42.03 19.57
N ASP A 283 10.40 42.78 18.64
CA ASP A 283 10.54 42.39 17.25
C ASP A 283 11.88 41.67 17.10
N LEU A 284 11.83 40.35 16.93
CA LEU A 284 13.02 39.55 16.74
C LEU A 284 13.24 39.34 15.24
N LEU A 285 14.38 39.82 14.75
CA LEU A 285 14.83 39.66 13.36
C LEU A 285 13.79 40.10 12.31
N GLY A 286 13.01 41.16 12.60
CA GLY A 286 12.05 41.76 11.66
C GLY A 286 10.79 40.93 11.40
N MET A 287 10.50 39.95 12.25
CA MET A 287 9.28 39.14 12.24
C MET A 287 8.12 39.80 13.00
N GLY A 288 8.28 41.05 13.43
CA GLY A 288 7.23 41.82 14.11
C GLY A 288 7.14 41.54 15.61
N LYS A 289 6.56 42.50 16.35
CA LYS A 289 6.58 42.50 17.82
C LYS A 289 5.67 41.44 18.44
N ASN A 290 6.24 40.50 19.18
CA ASN A 290 5.50 39.50 19.96
C ASN A 290 6.22 39.09 21.25
N LYS A 291 5.49 38.48 22.19
CA LYS A 291 6.08 37.82 23.38
C LYS A 291 6.38 36.34 23.09
N HIS A 292 5.62 35.69 22.21
CA HIS A 292 5.67 34.25 21.98
C HIS A 292 6.47 33.89 20.74
N TRP A 293 7.45 33.02 20.94
CA TRP A 293 8.36 32.52 19.91
C TRP A 293 8.60 31.03 20.12
N VAL A 294 9.04 30.34 19.08
CA VAL A 294 9.47 28.93 19.19
C VAL A 294 10.84 28.75 18.58
N LEU A 295 11.58 27.79 19.12
CA LEU A 295 12.80 27.26 18.53
C LEU A 295 12.49 25.86 17.99
N LEU A 296 12.43 25.75 16.67
CA LEU A 296 12.29 24.45 16.00
C LEU A 296 13.67 23.82 15.90
N ALA A 297 13.81 22.60 16.43
CA ALA A 297 15.09 21.89 16.43
C ALA A 297 15.48 21.37 15.04
N ASN A 298 14.49 21.14 14.17
CA ASN A 298 14.65 20.51 12.86
C ASN A 298 15.54 19.26 12.93
N TYR A 299 15.44 18.49 14.01
CA TYR A 299 16.39 17.39 14.28
C TYR A 299 16.37 16.35 13.17
N TYR A 300 15.19 16.09 12.64
CA TYR A 300 14.95 15.14 11.57
C TYR A 300 15.30 15.69 10.17
N ASP A 301 15.28 17.01 9.99
CA ASP A 301 15.61 17.62 8.72
C ASP A 301 17.13 17.80 8.57
N ASN A 302 17.79 16.83 7.93
CA ASN A 302 19.21 16.90 7.64
C ASN A 302 19.59 18.06 6.68
N SER A 303 18.61 18.67 5.99
CA SER A 303 18.83 19.90 5.22
C SER A 303 18.71 21.15 6.08
N LEU A 304 18.08 21.08 7.26
CA LEU A 304 17.73 22.21 8.12
C LEU A 304 16.95 23.34 7.40
N LEU A 305 16.34 23.08 6.25
CA LEU A 305 15.73 24.09 5.37
C LEU A 305 14.27 23.84 5.03
N ARG A 306 13.70 22.65 5.27
CA ARG A 306 12.36 22.24 4.78
C ARG A 306 11.25 23.17 5.25
N ASN A 307 11.18 23.44 6.56
CA ASN A 307 10.25 24.42 7.11
C ASN A 307 10.43 25.81 6.47
N LYS A 308 11.68 26.24 6.28
CA LYS A 308 12.00 27.57 5.74
C LYS A 308 11.58 27.72 4.28
N ILE A 309 11.84 26.72 3.43
CA ILE A 309 11.43 26.75 2.03
C ILE A 309 9.91 26.67 1.89
N THR A 310 9.22 25.89 2.73
CA THR A 310 7.75 25.85 2.75
C THR A 310 7.16 27.22 3.09
N TYR A 311 7.66 27.87 4.13
CA TYR A 311 7.17 29.18 4.53
C TYR A 311 7.47 30.25 3.49
N TRP A 312 8.62 30.14 2.82
CA TRP A 312 8.93 31.02 1.70
C TRP A 312 7.96 30.79 0.52
N LEU A 313 7.65 29.55 0.15
CA LEU A 313 6.68 29.24 -0.91
C LEU A 313 5.28 29.80 -0.58
N GLY A 314 4.79 29.62 0.65
CA GLY A 314 3.52 30.21 1.09
C GLY A 314 3.48 31.74 0.92
N SER A 315 4.60 32.42 1.19
CA SER A 315 4.73 33.86 0.95
C SER A 315 4.71 34.23 -0.53
N GLN A 316 5.33 33.44 -1.41
CA GLN A 316 5.33 33.69 -2.86
C GLN A 316 3.93 33.53 -3.47
N LEU A 317 3.12 32.64 -2.90
CA LEU A 317 1.72 32.44 -3.29
C LEU A 317 0.76 33.47 -2.67
N ASN A 318 1.28 34.47 -1.93
CA ASN A 318 0.47 35.45 -1.21
C ASN A 318 -0.58 34.83 -0.28
N MET A 319 -0.25 33.68 0.34
CA MET A 319 -1.13 33.12 1.36
C MET A 319 -1.33 34.15 2.47
N PRO A 320 -2.57 34.34 2.98
CA PRO A 320 -2.85 35.50 3.85
C PRO A 320 -2.05 35.51 5.16
N PHE A 321 -1.64 34.33 5.64
CA PHE A 321 -0.63 34.20 6.67
C PHE A 321 0.26 32.98 6.42
N THR A 322 1.56 33.17 6.61
CA THR A 322 2.56 32.10 6.63
C THR A 322 3.59 32.43 7.71
N PRO A 323 3.98 31.48 8.57
CA PRO A 323 4.92 31.75 9.64
C PRO A 323 6.25 32.26 9.10
N LYS A 324 6.83 33.22 9.82
CA LYS A 324 8.20 33.66 9.55
C LYS A 324 9.19 32.92 10.43
N SER A 325 10.33 32.56 9.86
CA SER A 325 11.46 31.96 10.57
C SER A 325 12.83 32.47 10.10
N GLU A 326 13.81 32.44 11.00
CA GLU A 326 15.22 32.72 10.74
C GLU A 326 16.10 31.66 11.40
N PRO A 327 17.16 31.17 10.74
CA PRO A 327 18.13 30.27 11.36
C PRO A 327 18.86 31.00 12.47
N VAL A 328 19.07 30.30 13.58
CA VAL A 328 19.82 30.79 14.74
C VAL A 328 20.61 29.67 15.36
N ASP A 329 21.75 29.99 15.94
CA ASP A 329 22.44 29.09 16.85
C ASP A 329 21.95 29.31 18.29
N VAL A 330 21.86 28.24 19.08
CA VAL A 330 21.42 28.33 20.48
C VAL A 330 22.55 27.95 21.43
N VAL A 331 22.71 28.77 22.47
CA VAL A 331 23.62 28.54 23.60
C VAL A 331 22.81 28.68 24.89
N MET A 332 22.86 27.70 25.81
CA MET A 332 22.20 27.79 27.12
C MET A 332 23.22 27.64 28.24
N ASN A 333 23.30 28.63 29.14
CA ASN A 333 24.27 28.67 30.23
C ASN A 333 25.71 28.38 29.77
N GLY A 334 26.08 28.93 28.62
CA GLY A 334 27.39 28.76 28.01
C GLY A 334 27.62 27.43 27.31
N GLU A 335 26.66 26.50 27.23
CA GLU A 335 26.76 25.29 26.42
C GLU A 335 26.11 25.49 25.04
N TYR A 336 26.77 25.08 23.96
CA TYR A 336 26.21 25.10 22.61
C TYR A 336 25.17 23.98 22.39
N TYR A 337 24.01 24.33 21.83
CA TYR A 337 22.88 23.42 21.57
C TYR A 337 22.63 23.15 20.08
N GLY A 338 23.33 23.81 19.15
CA GLY A 338 23.16 23.58 17.72
C GLY A 338 22.34 24.64 16.99
N SER A 339 22.05 24.36 15.71
CA SER A 339 21.20 25.15 14.81
C SER A 339 19.73 24.98 15.14
N TYR A 340 18.95 26.05 15.15
CA TYR A 340 17.49 26.04 15.32
C TYR A 340 16.86 27.02 14.32
N PHE A 341 15.56 26.91 14.09
CA PHE A 341 14.77 28.04 13.58
C PHE A 341 14.09 28.78 14.71
N LEU A 342 14.46 30.05 14.89
CA LEU A 342 13.61 31.00 15.60
C LEU A 342 12.41 31.29 14.70
N CYS A 343 11.23 30.86 15.13
CA CYS A 343 10.02 30.91 14.33
C CYS A 343 8.89 31.62 15.08
N GLU A 344 8.02 32.28 14.32
CA GLU A 344 6.73 32.74 14.81
C GLU A 344 5.88 31.57 15.30
N HIS A 345 5.34 31.69 16.51
CA HIS A 345 4.38 30.72 17.01
C HIS A 345 3.01 30.93 16.33
N VAL A 346 2.39 29.87 15.80
CA VAL A 346 1.03 29.90 15.23
C VAL A 346 0.03 30.27 16.31
N ARG A 347 -0.43 31.53 16.29
CA ARG A 347 -1.37 32.12 17.25
C ARG A 347 -2.11 33.28 16.60
N VAL A 348 -3.17 33.74 17.26
CA VAL A 348 -3.83 35.01 16.91
C VAL A 348 -2.92 36.19 17.25
N GLY A 349 -2.89 37.19 16.36
CA GLY A 349 -2.20 38.45 16.60
C GLY A 349 -1.86 39.24 15.34
N LYS A 350 -1.59 40.54 15.50
CA LYS A 350 -1.36 41.50 14.39
C LYS A 350 -0.22 41.12 13.44
N THR A 351 0.82 40.46 13.96
CA THR A 351 1.98 39.97 13.19
C THR A 351 1.99 38.44 13.13
N ARG A 352 0.84 37.81 13.35
CA ARG A 352 0.61 36.37 13.30
C ARG A 352 -0.65 36.14 12.45
N VAL A 353 -1.50 35.18 12.82
CA VAL A 353 -2.84 35.06 12.26
C VAL A 353 -3.65 36.29 12.68
N ASN A 354 -3.74 37.27 11.77
CA ASN A 354 -4.30 38.58 12.05
C ASN A 354 -5.84 38.56 11.96
N ILE A 355 -6.47 37.98 12.98
CA ILE A 355 -7.90 37.98 13.23
C ILE A 355 -8.21 38.63 14.59
N ASP A 356 -9.48 38.90 14.87
CA ASP A 356 -9.92 39.33 16.19
C ASP A 356 -9.49 38.34 17.28
N ASP A 357 -8.98 38.87 18.39
CA ASP A 357 -8.53 38.06 19.51
C ASP A 357 -9.60 38.08 20.60
N LEU A 358 -10.43 37.03 20.65
CA LEU A 358 -11.55 36.91 21.59
C LEU A 358 -11.09 36.65 23.03
N GLU A 359 -9.93 36.01 23.21
CA GLU A 359 -9.38 35.67 24.53
C GLU A 359 -8.59 36.84 25.15
N ALA A 360 -8.03 37.74 24.35
CA ALA A 360 -7.26 38.88 24.85
C ALA A 360 -8.10 40.09 25.32
N ASN A 361 -9.44 40.03 25.24
CA ASN A 361 -10.33 41.13 25.58
C ASN A 361 -11.50 40.65 26.45
N GLU A 362 -11.52 41.06 27.74
CA GLU A 362 -12.56 40.69 28.71
C GLU A 362 -13.99 40.97 28.22
N ASP A 363 -14.22 42.10 27.54
CA ASP A 363 -15.55 42.42 26.99
C ASP A 363 -15.93 41.43 25.88
N ALA A 364 -14.96 41.05 25.04
CA ALA A 364 -15.19 40.10 23.94
C ALA A 364 -15.43 38.67 24.43
N MET A 365 -14.83 38.26 25.55
CA MET A 365 -15.00 36.93 26.15
C MET A 365 -16.48 36.65 26.49
N HIS A 366 -17.22 37.68 26.93
CA HIS A 366 -18.62 37.57 27.34
C HIS A 366 -19.64 37.91 26.25
N GLU A 367 -19.18 38.27 25.06
CA GLU A 367 -20.05 38.75 24.00
C GLU A 367 -20.84 37.60 23.36
N THR A 368 -22.12 37.84 23.08
CA THR A 368 -23.05 36.82 22.56
C THR A 368 -23.78 37.26 21.30
N GLN A 369 -23.59 38.51 20.86
CA GLN A 369 -24.32 39.09 19.72
C GLN A 369 -23.46 39.14 18.45
N GLU A 370 -24.12 39.07 17.30
CA GLU A 370 -23.48 39.44 16.03
C GLU A 370 -23.29 40.97 15.95
N PRO A 371 -22.18 41.45 15.36
CA PRO A 371 -21.14 40.71 14.64
C PRO A 371 -19.99 40.19 15.52
N PHE A 372 -20.04 40.33 16.85
CA PHE A 372 -18.91 40.05 17.74
C PHE A 372 -18.58 38.57 17.95
N ILE A 373 -19.53 37.67 17.72
CA ILE A 373 -19.26 36.23 17.72
C ILE A 373 -18.87 35.70 16.34
N THR A 374 -18.87 36.52 15.27
CA THR A 374 -18.78 36.00 13.89
C THR A 374 -17.36 35.66 13.41
N GLY A 375 -16.35 35.78 14.28
CA GLY A 375 -14.97 35.43 13.97
C GLY A 375 -14.01 35.74 15.10
N GLY A 376 -12.72 35.53 14.83
CA GLY A 376 -11.68 35.46 15.84
C GLY A 376 -11.38 34.04 16.31
N TYR A 377 -11.55 33.07 15.41
CA TYR A 377 -11.30 31.65 15.70
C TYR A 377 -10.09 31.13 14.93
N LEU A 378 -9.15 30.53 15.65
CA LEU A 378 -8.07 29.70 15.09
C LEU A 378 -8.38 28.25 15.44
N LEU A 379 -8.29 27.38 14.46
CA LEU A 379 -8.62 25.97 14.55
C LEU A 379 -7.45 25.11 14.06
N SER A 380 -7.36 23.90 14.57
CA SER A 380 -6.56 22.82 14.00
C SER A 380 -7.41 21.55 13.90
N LEU A 381 -6.95 20.53 13.16
CA LEU A 381 -7.62 19.23 13.17
C LEU A 381 -7.26 18.45 14.43
N GLU A 382 -8.16 17.58 14.90
CA GLU A 382 -7.90 16.73 16.06
C GLU A 382 -8.33 15.27 15.79
N PRO A 383 -7.60 14.54 14.93
CA PRO A 383 -8.03 13.21 14.53
C PRO A 383 -7.93 12.18 15.66
N TYR A 384 -7.01 12.37 16.62
CA TYR A 384 -6.73 11.42 17.70
C TYR A 384 -7.65 11.59 18.93
N GLY A 385 -8.34 12.73 19.06
CA GLY A 385 -9.32 12.98 20.13
C GLY A 385 -8.75 12.93 21.56
N ASN A 386 -7.45 13.20 21.71
CA ASN A 386 -6.70 13.09 22.95
C ASN A 386 -6.15 14.45 23.44
N GLU A 387 -6.54 15.55 22.80
CA GLU A 387 -6.12 16.89 23.23
C GLU A 387 -7.01 17.38 24.39
N GLU A 388 -6.41 18.08 25.35
CA GLU A 388 -7.14 18.61 26.52
C GLU A 388 -8.00 19.84 26.17
N LYS A 389 -7.72 20.49 25.03
CA LYS A 389 -8.45 21.69 24.58
C LYS A 389 -9.85 21.37 24.07
N LYS A 390 -10.70 22.39 24.01
CA LYS A 390 -12.06 22.24 23.47
C LYS A 390 -12.01 21.91 21.98
N SER A 391 -12.79 20.90 21.61
CA SER A 391 -13.01 20.53 20.22
C SER A 391 -14.47 20.32 19.88
N PHE A 392 -14.76 20.19 18.59
CA PHE A 392 -16.06 19.78 18.09
C PHE A 392 -15.91 18.86 16.88
N LYS A 393 -16.91 17.99 16.70
CA LYS A 393 -16.99 17.07 15.58
C LYS A 393 -18.17 17.42 14.68
N THR A 394 -17.95 17.35 13.39
CA THR A 394 -18.94 17.58 12.33
C THR A 394 -19.67 16.28 11.95
N LYS A 395 -20.74 16.37 11.14
CA LYS A 395 -21.55 15.22 10.71
C LYS A 395 -20.77 14.18 9.89
N LYS A 396 -19.70 14.57 9.20
CA LYS A 396 -18.79 13.66 8.49
C LYS A 396 -17.58 13.23 9.30
N SER A 397 -17.67 13.35 10.63
CA SER A 397 -16.66 12.89 11.59
C SER A 397 -15.32 13.65 11.55
N ASN A 398 -15.24 14.80 10.87
CA ASN A 398 -14.08 15.69 11.00
C ASN A 398 -14.11 16.37 12.38
N THR A 399 -13.03 16.20 13.14
CA THR A 399 -12.85 16.82 14.46
C THR A 399 -11.93 18.03 14.36
N PHE A 400 -12.33 19.14 14.98
CA PHE A 400 -11.58 20.39 14.99
C PHE A 400 -11.29 20.80 16.44
N LEU A 401 -10.01 21.01 16.74
CA LEU A 401 -9.55 21.66 17.96
C LEU A 401 -9.74 23.17 17.84
N ILE A 402 -10.17 23.82 18.92
CA ILE A 402 -10.22 25.27 19.01
C ILE A 402 -8.92 25.74 19.66
N GLU A 403 -8.01 26.24 18.84
CA GLU A 403 -6.71 26.75 19.30
C GLU A 403 -6.84 28.12 19.95
N SER A 404 -7.77 28.96 19.44
CA SER A 404 -8.13 30.24 20.02
C SER A 404 -9.57 30.62 19.63
N PRO A 405 -10.40 31.13 20.57
CA PRO A 405 -10.11 31.22 22.00
C PRO A 405 -10.00 29.83 22.63
N SER A 406 -9.04 29.65 23.55
CA SER A 406 -8.78 28.32 24.15
C SER A 406 -9.95 27.78 25.00
N PHE A 407 -10.77 28.69 25.53
CA PHE A 407 -11.80 28.43 26.55
C PHE A 407 -11.29 27.79 27.85
N GLU A 408 -10.00 27.94 28.16
CA GLU A 408 -9.40 27.44 29.40
C GLU A 408 -9.76 28.36 30.58
N ASP A 409 -9.56 29.67 30.41
CA ASP A 409 -9.82 30.67 31.46
C ASP A 409 -11.28 31.14 31.51
N TYR A 410 -12.07 30.87 30.46
CA TYR A 410 -13.49 31.21 30.38
C TYR A 410 -14.24 30.28 29.45
N TYR A 411 -15.56 30.20 29.56
CA TYR A 411 -16.38 29.48 28.59
C TYR A 411 -17.55 30.33 28.10
N ASN A 412 -17.70 30.42 26.79
CA ASN A 412 -18.82 31.08 26.13
C ASN A 412 -19.49 30.10 25.15
N GLU A 413 -20.62 29.55 25.57
CA GLU A 413 -21.37 28.57 24.79
C GLU A 413 -21.86 29.13 23.44
N THR A 414 -22.18 30.41 23.37
CA THR A 414 -22.62 31.06 22.13
C THR A 414 -21.48 31.13 21.11
N GLN A 415 -20.27 31.48 21.54
CA GLN A 415 -19.08 31.49 20.69
C GLN A 415 -18.71 30.08 20.22
N TYR A 416 -18.69 29.10 21.13
CA TYR A 416 -18.45 27.69 20.80
C TYR A 416 -19.44 27.17 19.76
N ASN A 417 -20.74 27.39 20.00
CA ASN A 417 -21.79 26.96 19.08
C ASN A 417 -21.73 27.71 17.74
N TYR A 418 -21.34 28.99 17.73
CA TYR A 418 -21.17 29.74 16.48
C TYR A 418 -20.14 29.07 15.57
N ILE A 419 -18.90 28.88 16.03
CA ILE A 419 -17.84 28.34 15.17
C ILE A 419 -18.13 26.91 14.75
N LYS A 420 -18.63 26.07 15.68
CA LYS A 420 -19.10 24.71 15.39
C LYS A 420 -20.16 24.70 14.28
N ASN A 421 -21.18 25.54 14.40
CA ASN A 421 -22.26 25.61 13.41
C ASN A 421 -21.80 26.21 12.08
N TYR A 422 -20.85 27.15 12.08
CA TYR A 422 -20.28 27.71 10.86
C TYR A 422 -19.50 26.66 10.07
N VAL A 423 -18.59 25.93 10.73
CA VAL A 423 -17.82 24.85 10.10
C VAL A 423 -18.74 23.72 9.65
N GLN A 424 -19.78 23.38 10.44
CA GLN A 424 -20.81 22.45 9.98
C GLN A 424 -21.54 22.96 8.73
N SER A 425 -21.79 24.27 8.60
CA SER A 425 -22.43 24.84 7.42
C SER A 425 -21.53 24.78 6.17
N VAL A 426 -20.21 24.89 6.34
CA VAL A 426 -19.22 24.65 5.27
C VAL A 426 -19.31 23.20 4.80
N GLU A 427 -19.26 22.24 5.73
CA GLU A 427 -19.38 20.81 5.41
C GLU A 427 -20.74 20.48 4.76
N ASP A 428 -21.85 20.96 5.33
CA ASP A 428 -23.19 20.78 4.77
C ASP A 428 -23.29 21.37 3.35
N ALA A 429 -22.55 22.44 3.05
CA ALA A 429 -22.48 23.01 1.70
C ALA A 429 -21.64 22.14 0.75
N ILE A 430 -20.47 21.66 1.18
CA ILE A 430 -19.59 20.80 0.37
C ILE A 430 -20.32 19.50 -0.03
N TYR A 431 -21.01 18.86 0.91
CA TYR A 431 -21.75 17.62 0.65
C TYR A 431 -23.17 17.83 0.10
N GLY A 432 -23.64 19.08 0.09
CA GLY A 432 -24.97 19.44 -0.37
C GLY A 432 -25.12 19.42 -1.89
N LYS A 433 -26.37 19.40 -2.35
CA LYS A 433 -26.68 19.37 -3.79
C LYS A 433 -26.13 20.63 -4.47
N ASN A 434 -25.39 20.43 -5.56
CA ASN A 434 -24.70 21.51 -6.29
C ASN A 434 -23.79 22.35 -5.37
N PHE A 435 -23.16 21.71 -4.38
CA PHE A 435 -22.19 22.35 -3.49
C PHE A 435 -22.79 23.52 -2.69
N LYS A 436 -24.04 23.34 -2.25
CA LYS A 436 -24.84 24.29 -1.48
C LYS A 436 -25.53 23.61 -0.30
N ASN A 437 -25.56 24.29 0.84
CA ASN A 437 -26.27 23.81 2.02
C ASN A 437 -27.80 23.90 1.83
N GLU A 438 -28.57 23.45 2.82
CA GLU A 438 -30.05 23.47 2.78
C GLU A 438 -30.65 24.88 2.59
N LYS A 439 -29.90 25.94 2.93
CA LYS A 439 -30.28 27.34 2.74
C LYS A 439 -29.88 27.90 1.37
N GLY A 440 -29.25 27.08 0.51
CA GLY A 440 -28.81 27.48 -0.83
C GLY A 440 -27.49 28.25 -0.87
N VAL A 441 -26.76 28.36 0.25
CA VAL A 441 -25.45 29.04 0.34
C VAL A 441 -24.35 28.10 -0.12
N SER A 442 -23.47 28.57 -1.01
CA SER A 442 -22.37 27.75 -1.53
C SER A 442 -21.20 27.68 -0.54
N TYR A 443 -20.43 26.58 -0.57
CA TYR A 443 -19.20 26.53 0.24
C TYR A 443 -18.24 27.66 -0.13
N SER A 444 -18.23 28.15 -1.39
CA SER A 444 -17.36 29.24 -1.80
C SER A 444 -17.73 30.59 -1.18
N ASP A 445 -18.94 30.73 -0.66
CA ASP A 445 -19.39 31.91 0.09
C ASP A 445 -18.99 31.82 1.58
N LEU A 446 -18.70 30.61 2.06
CA LEU A 446 -18.36 30.31 3.45
C LEU A 446 -16.86 30.03 3.66
N MET A 447 -16.14 29.60 2.62
CA MET A 447 -14.74 29.20 2.66
C MET A 447 -13.97 29.93 1.57
N ASP A 448 -12.79 30.46 1.92
CA ASP A 448 -11.92 31.15 0.99
C ASP A 448 -11.20 30.14 0.09
N VAL A 449 -11.73 30.00 -1.12
CA VAL A 449 -11.27 28.99 -2.09
C VAL A 449 -9.80 29.19 -2.48
N ALA A 450 -9.30 30.43 -2.54
CA ALA A 450 -7.91 30.68 -2.91
C ALA A 450 -6.95 30.13 -1.85
N SER A 451 -7.22 30.40 -0.57
CA SER A 451 -6.42 29.83 0.53
C SER A 451 -6.44 28.30 0.54
N THR A 452 -7.61 27.69 0.31
CA THR A 452 -7.76 26.23 0.22
C THR A 452 -6.93 25.66 -0.93
N VAL A 453 -6.96 26.30 -2.11
CA VAL A 453 -6.22 25.84 -3.29
C VAL A 453 -4.71 25.88 -3.06
N TYR A 454 -4.15 26.99 -2.55
CA TYR A 454 -2.71 27.06 -2.32
C TYR A 454 -2.25 26.18 -1.17
N TYR A 455 -3.06 26.05 -0.11
CA TYR A 455 -2.79 25.12 0.97
C TYR A 455 -2.74 23.68 0.45
N TYR A 456 -3.71 23.30 -0.39
CA TYR A 456 -3.71 22.00 -1.08
C TYR A 456 -2.47 21.80 -1.95
N LEU A 457 -2.18 22.74 -2.84
CA LEU A 457 -1.06 22.63 -3.76
C LEU A 457 0.28 22.46 -3.03
N ILE A 458 0.52 23.16 -1.92
CA ILE A 458 1.75 22.99 -1.16
C ILE A 458 1.81 21.62 -0.48
N GLN A 459 0.75 21.19 0.20
CA GLN A 459 0.71 19.89 0.88
C GLN A 459 0.92 18.73 -0.10
N GLU A 460 0.19 18.75 -1.22
CA GLU A 460 0.27 17.75 -2.29
C GLU A 460 1.63 17.77 -2.99
N PHE A 461 2.16 18.96 -3.31
CA PHE A 461 3.44 19.08 -3.98
C PHE A 461 4.58 18.56 -3.10
N SER A 462 4.57 18.89 -1.81
CA SER A 462 5.59 18.42 -0.86
C SER A 462 5.40 16.97 -0.41
N MET A 463 4.30 16.31 -0.80
CA MET A 463 3.89 14.99 -0.31
C MET A 463 3.90 14.93 1.22
N ASN A 464 3.22 15.88 1.86
CA ASN A 464 3.15 15.95 3.30
C ASN A 464 2.21 14.85 3.84
N GLY A 465 2.76 13.81 4.44
CA GLY A 465 2.00 12.68 5.00
C GLY A 465 1.10 13.05 6.19
N ASP A 466 1.38 14.17 6.86
CA ASP A 466 0.59 14.69 7.98
C ASP A 466 -0.53 15.64 7.54
N GLY A 467 -0.55 16.01 6.26
CA GLY A 467 -1.57 16.86 5.69
C GLY A 467 -2.96 16.28 5.95
N TYR A 468 -3.85 17.07 6.54
CA TYR A 468 -5.27 16.71 6.77
C TYR A 468 -5.52 15.64 7.83
N VAL A 469 -4.47 15.09 8.45
CA VAL A 469 -4.58 13.97 9.40
C VAL A 469 -3.82 14.18 10.71
N SER A 470 -3.38 15.42 10.98
CA SER A 470 -2.74 15.78 12.25
C SER A 470 -3.13 17.17 12.75
N THR A 471 -2.77 17.46 14.00
CA THR A 471 -2.95 18.78 14.65
C THR A 471 -2.08 19.89 14.05
N SER A 472 -1.17 19.55 13.13
CA SER A 472 -0.39 20.52 12.34
C SER A 472 -1.15 21.08 11.13
N THR A 473 -2.41 20.67 10.91
CA THR A 473 -3.29 21.25 9.89
C THR A 473 -4.22 22.32 10.48
N TYR A 474 -4.01 23.57 10.08
CA TYR A 474 -4.73 24.74 10.64
C TYR A 474 -5.79 25.32 9.71
N LEU A 475 -6.82 25.92 10.31
CA LEU A 475 -7.82 26.78 9.67
C LEU A 475 -8.10 28.00 10.55
N TYR A 476 -8.60 29.08 9.98
CA TYR A 476 -9.02 30.23 10.80
C TYR A 476 -10.19 31.02 10.19
N LYS A 477 -10.91 31.73 11.05
CA LYS A 477 -12.14 32.45 10.71
C LYS A 477 -12.06 33.92 11.19
N PRO A 478 -11.77 34.90 10.32
CA PRO A 478 -11.95 36.32 10.62
C PRO A 478 -13.41 36.71 10.84
N ARG A 479 -13.62 37.79 11.60
CA ARG A 479 -14.94 38.37 11.85
C ARG A 479 -15.63 38.78 10.55
N ASN A 480 -16.90 38.41 10.41
CA ASN A 480 -17.73 38.63 9.21
C ASN A 480 -17.10 38.10 7.91
N GLY A 481 -16.08 37.24 7.99
CA GLY A 481 -15.38 36.69 6.83
C GLY A 481 -15.60 35.20 6.65
N LYS A 482 -14.90 34.64 5.65
CA LYS A 482 -14.90 33.21 5.30
C LYS A 482 -13.96 32.42 6.20
N LEU A 483 -14.08 31.09 6.18
CA LEU A 483 -13.08 30.17 6.72
C LEU A 483 -11.89 30.09 5.77
N PHE A 484 -10.67 30.22 6.29
CA PHE A 484 -9.42 30.13 5.55
C PHE A 484 -8.65 28.87 5.94
N TRP A 485 -7.91 28.31 5.00
CA TRP A 485 -6.96 27.24 5.26
C TRP A 485 -5.56 27.80 5.55
N GLY A 486 -4.88 27.15 6.48
CA GLY A 486 -3.56 27.56 6.98
C GLY A 486 -3.60 28.15 8.38
N PRO A 487 -2.44 28.60 8.90
CA PRO A 487 -1.13 28.62 8.23
C PRO A 487 -0.53 27.23 7.93
N LEU A 488 0.46 27.21 7.02
CA LEU A 488 1.37 26.07 6.84
C LEU A 488 2.22 25.90 8.11
N TRP A 489 2.44 24.66 8.56
CA TRP A 489 3.21 24.35 9.75
C TRP A 489 3.79 22.92 9.70
N ASP A 490 4.98 22.72 10.26
CA ASP A 490 5.57 21.40 10.58
C ASP A 490 5.88 20.49 9.37
N PHE A 491 6.82 20.92 8.51
CA PHE A 491 7.20 20.22 7.26
C PHE A 491 8.60 19.58 7.31
N ASP A 492 9.30 19.62 8.44
CA ASP A 492 10.67 19.13 8.55
C ASP A 492 10.81 17.61 8.58
N TYR A 493 9.80 16.88 9.05
CA TYR A 493 9.87 15.43 9.27
C TYR A 493 8.94 14.58 8.36
N VAL A 494 7.98 15.20 7.69
CA VAL A 494 6.83 14.52 7.06
C VAL A 494 6.65 14.87 5.58
N ALA A 495 7.59 15.61 4.98
CA ALA A 495 7.45 16.18 3.65
C ALA A 495 8.80 16.28 2.91
N TRP A 496 8.74 16.62 1.61
CA TRP A 496 9.90 16.91 0.76
C TRP A 496 10.89 15.74 0.64
N GLY A 497 10.36 14.52 0.52
CA GLY A 497 11.17 13.31 0.40
C GLY A 497 12.07 13.04 1.61
N SER A 498 11.69 13.53 2.79
CA SER A 498 12.24 13.17 4.10
C SER A 498 11.05 12.94 5.01
N THR A 499 10.59 11.70 5.03
CA THR A 499 9.33 11.32 5.65
C THR A 499 9.54 10.10 6.53
N GLU A 500 8.79 10.00 7.63
CA GLU A 500 8.70 8.77 8.42
C GLU A 500 7.77 7.72 7.81
N TYR A 501 6.98 8.13 6.83
CA TYR A 501 6.11 7.27 6.05
C TYR A 501 6.93 6.52 4.97
N ASP A 502 6.48 5.34 4.56
CA ASP A 502 7.22 4.45 3.65
C ASP A 502 7.30 4.97 2.19
N ASP A 503 6.68 6.11 1.86
CA ASP A 503 6.57 6.62 0.49
C ASP A 503 7.38 7.92 0.27
N PHE A 504 8.57 7.78 -0.32
CA PHE A 504 9.44 8.89 -0.76
C PHE A 504 9.22 9.27 -2.23
N SER A 505 8.11 8.82 -2.82
CA SER A 505 7.87 8.98 -4.25
C SER A 505 7.97 10.43 -4.69
N THR A 506 8.41 10.63 -5.93
CA THR A 506 8.33 11.92 -6.63
C THR A 506 7.11 11.96 -7.57
N THR A 507 6.32 10.89 -7.57
CA THR A 507 5.22 10.60 -8.48
C THR A 507 3.96 10.19 -7.72
N GLY A 508 2.81 10.19 -8.40
CA GLY A 508 1.52 9.88 -7.77
C GLY A 508 0.89 11.09 -7.06
N TRP A 509 -0.42 11.07 -6.92
CA TRP A 509 -1.15 12.03 -6.10
C TRP A 509 -1.37 11.44 -4.71
N THR A 510 -1.32 12.25 -3.67
CA THR A 510 -1.82 11.83 -2.36
C THR A 510 -3.31 11.55 -2.47
N GLU A 511 -3.78 10.49 -1.81
CA GLU A 511 -5.20 10.15 -1.87
C GLU A 511 -6.01 11.30 -1.26
N ASN A 512 -6.84 11.96 -2.07
CA ASN A 512 -7.73 13.04 -1.64
C ASN A 512 -8.85 12.58 -0.69
N SER A 513 -8.74 11.38 -0.10
CA SER A 513 -9.76 10.74 0.76
C SER A 513 -9.91 11.43 2.12
N ASN A 514 -8.96 12.29 2.51
CA ASN A 514 -9.00 12.98 3.78
C ASN A 514 -9.88 14.23 3.77
N MET A 515 -10.57 14.44 4.90
CA MET A 515 -11.47 15.57 5.15
C MET A 515 -12.52 15.82 4.06
N TRP A 516 -12.46 16.99 3.42
CA TRP A 516 -13.43 17.47 2.43
C TRP A 516 -12.89 17.37 1.01
N LEU A 517 -11.62 16.97 0.82
CA LEU A 517 -10.93 17.09 -0.47
C LEU A 517 -11.57 16.23 -1.55
N GLU A 518 -11.87 14.95 -1.26
CA GLU A 518 -12.52 14.04 -2.20
C GLU A 518 -13.79 14.70 -2.76
N LYS A 519 -14.59 15.29 -1.88
CA LYS A 519 -15.84 15.93 -2.26
C LYS A 519 -15.63 17.25 -3.00
N LEU A 520 -14.68 18.08 -2.57
CA LEU A 520 -14.33 19.33 -3.25
C LEU A 520 -13.82 19.08 -4.67
N PHE A 521 -13.04 18.02 -4.90
CA PHE A 521 -12.57 17.65 -6.23
C PHE A 521 -13.69 17.16 -7.17
N GLU A 522 -14.85 16.77 -6.65
CA GLU A 522 -16.05 16.54 -7.49
C GLU A 522 -16.67 17.85 -8.03
N ASP A 523 -16.33 19.01 -7.44
CA ASP A 523 -16.69 20.31 -8.01
C ASP A 523 -15.72 20.68 -9.13
N GLU A 524 -16.23 20.71 -10.36
CA GLU A 524 -15.50 21.14 -11.55
C GLU A 524 -14.90 22.54 -11.35
N SER A 525 -15.56 23.42 -10.60
CA SER A 525 -15.06 24.78 -10.36
C SER A 525 -13.88 24.83 -9.39
N PHE A 526 -13.83 23.94 -8.40
CA PHE A 526 -12.73 23.84 -7.43
C PHE A 526 -11.51 23.20 -8.08
N SER A 527 -11.70 22.01 -8.65
CA SER A 527 -10.62 21.25 -9.30
C SER A 527 -9.97 22.04 -10.44
N LYS A 528 -10.76 22.77 -11.23
CA LYS A 528 -10.24 23.68 -12.25
C LYS A 528 -9.38 24.79 -11.65
N LYS A 529 -9.77 25.38 -10.52
CA LYS A 529 -8.95 26.41 -9.84
C LYS A 529 -7.62 25.85 -9.35
N VAL A 530 -7.61 24.62 -8.83
CA VAL A 530 -6.34 23.95 -8.46
C VAL A 530 -5.41 23.86 -9.66
N VAL A 531 -5.90 23.36 -10.80
CA VAL A 531 -5.11 23.25 -12.04
C VAL A 531 -4.67 24.61 -12.57
N ASP A 532 -5.56 25.60 -12.57
CA ASP A 532 -5.29 26.94 -13.08
C ASP A 532 -4.30 27.72 -12.19
N SER A 533 -4.19 27.38 -10.89
CA SER A 533 -3.23 27.98 -9.95
C SER A 533 -1.85 27.33 -9.97
N TRP A 534 -1.68 26.16 -10.58
CA TRP A 534 -0.38 25.47 -10.67
C TRP A 534 0.77 26.31 -11.24
N PRO A 535 0.60 27.11 -12.31
CA PRO A 535 1.68 27.92 -12.87
C PRO A 535 2.35 28.87 -11.86
N GLU A 536 1.61 29.34 -10.85
CA GLU A 536 2.14 30.23 -9.81
C GLU A 536 3.06 29.49 -8.84
N LEU A 537 2.64 28.31 -8.36
CA LEU A 537 3.49 27.45 -7.54
C LEU A 537 4.70 26.95 -8.34
N LYS A 538 4.50 26.54 -9.59
CA LYS A 538 5.57 26.12 -10.49
C LYS A 538 6.66 27.20 -10.60
N ALA A 539 6.28 28.45 -10.89
CA ALA A 539 7.23 29.55 -11.01
C ALA A 539 8.00 29.80 -9.70
N ALA A 540 7.32 29.73 -8.54
CA ALA A 540 7.97 29.86 -7.25
C ALA A 540 8.94 28.71 -6.95
N VAL A 541 8.59 27.47 -7.30
CA VAL A 541 9.46 26.29 -7.15
C VAL A 541 10.65 26.36 -8.11
N GLU A 542 10.46 26.78 -9.36
CA GLU A 542 11.56 27.01 -10.30
C GLU A 542 12.56 28.06 -9.77
N GLU A 543 12.07 29.14 -9.18
CA GLU A 543 12.92 30.13 -8.50
C GLU A 543 13.63 29.57 -7.26
N LEU A 544 12.98 28.66 -6.53
CA LEU A 544 13.57 28.00 -5.37
C LEU A 544 14.79 27.18 -5.77
N ILE A 545 14.66 26.32 -6.80
CA ILE A 545 15.65 25.28 -7.11
C ILE A 545 16.65 25.63 -8.21
N LYS A 546 16.47 26.72 -8.96
CA LYS A 546 17.45 27.14 -9.97
C LYS A 546 18.82 27.44 -9.34
N ASP A 547 19.88 27.38 -10.14
CA ASP A 547 21.22 27.77 -9.71
C ASP A 547 21.26 29.25 -9.28
N GLY A 548 21.75 29.52 -8.06
CA GLY A 548 21.69 30.83 -7.44
C GLY A 548 20.30 31.24 -6.95
N GLY A 549 19.34 30.31 -6.96
CA GLY A 549 17.96 30.46 -6.50
C GLY A 549 17.84 30.57 -4.99
N GLN A 550 16.61 30.52 -4.48
CA GLN A 550 16.38 30.74 -3.05
C GLN A 550 16.96 29.63 -2.16
N LEU A 551 16.99 28.38 -2.65
CA LEU A 551 17.56 27.25 -1.92
C LEU A 551 19.06 27.46 -1.68
N ASP A 552 19.81 27.94 -2.68
CA ASP A 552 21.25 28.24 -2.54
C ASP A 552 21.51 29.35 -1.55
N LYS A 553 20.69 30.41 -1.57
CA LYS A 553 20.82 31.51 -0.61
C LYS A 553 20.62 31.02 0.82
N TYR A 554 19.66 30.12 1.06
CA TYR A 554 19.46 29.55 2.39
C TYR A 554 20.54 28.55 2.78
N LYS A 555 21.00 27.71 1.83
CA LYS A 555 22.12 26.80 2.01
C LYS A 555 23.36 27.53 2.52
N GLU A 556 23.80 28.56 1.79
CA GLU A 556 24.99 29.33 2.16
C GLU A 556 24.81 30.06 3.50
N LYS A 557 23.60 30.58 3.76
CA LYS A 557 23.28 31.26 5.02
C LYS A 557 23.38 30.33 6.25
N VAL A 558 22.98 29.06 6.11
CA VAL A 558 22.94 28.10 7.23
C VAL A 558 24.19 27.22 7.28
N LYS A 559 25.00 27.17 6.22
CA LYS A 559 26.12 26.24 6.05
C LYS A 559 27.03 26.06 7.27
N GLN A 560 27.57 27.14 7.82
CA GLN A 560 28.48 27.03 8.98
C GLN A 560 27.73 26.54 10.23
N SER A 561 26.55 27.08 10.51
CA SER A 561 25.67 26.62 11.61
C SER A 561 25.30 25.14 11.47
N ALA A 562 25.02 24.67 10.25
CA ALA A 562 24.75 23.27 9.95
C ALA A 562 25.95 22.36 10.25
N LEU A 563 27.16 22.75 9.85
CA LEU A 563 28.38 21.99 10.14
C LEU A 563 28.58 21.79 11.65
N TYR A 564 28.47 22.86 12.44
CA TYR A 564 28.56 22.78 13.90
C TYR A 564 27.41 21.98 14.53
N ASN A 565 26.21 22.09 13.97
CA ASN A 565 25.07 21.30 14.41
C ASN A 565 25.33 19.79 14.23
N PHE A 566 25.77 19.36 13.04
CA PHE A 566 26.00 17.95 12.75
C PHE A 566 27.27 17.41 13.39
N GLU A 567 28.25 18.25 13.71
CA GLU A 567 29.37 17.83 14.57
C GLU A 567 28.87 17.44 15.97
N LYS A 568 27.98 18.24 16.57
CA LYS A 568 27.44 17.96 17.91
C LYS A 568 26.44 16.80 17.92
N TRP A 569 25.47 16.83 17.01
CA TRP A 569 24.30 15.96 17.08
C TRP A 569 24.36 14.76 16.13
N GLY A 570 25.30 14.75 15.19
CA GLY A 570 25.28 13.81 14.08
C GLY A 570 24.11 14.06 13.14
N ILE A 571 24.05 13.24 12.09
CA ILE A 571 22.99 13.26 11.08
C ILE A 571 21.89 12.32 11.52
N SER A 572 20.64 12.74 11.37
CA SER A 572 19.49 11.94 11.77
C SER A 572 19.36 10.70 10.86
N PRO A 573 19.11 9.50 11.43
CA PRO A 573 19.14 8.22 10.71
C PRO A 573 17.84 7.92 9.93
N ILE A 574 17.09 8.94 9.49
CA ILE A 574 15.79 8.74 8.84
C ILE A 574 15.93 7.78 7.67
N ASN A 575 14.96 6.88 7.54
CA ASN A 575 14.86 5.96 6.42
C ASN A 575 14.86 6.79 5.14
N TYR A 576 15.87 6.59 4.30
CA TYR A 576 15.80 6.97 2.91
C TYR A 576 15.49 5.68 2.13
N ASN A 577 14.93 5.76 0.92
CA ASN A 577 14.56 4.60 0.11
C ASN A 577 15.59 3.45 0.15
N GLU A 578 15.13 2.20 0.19
CA GLU A 578 16.00 1.03 -0.01
C GLU A 578 16.66 1.11 -1.39
N GLY A 579 17.97 1.36 -1.40
CA GLY A 579 18.78 1.59 -2.60
C GLY A 579 19.47 2.95 -2.62
N ASP A 580 19.01 3.90 -1.81
CA ASP A 580 19.68 5.18 -1.62
C ASP A 580 20.82 5.03 -0.61
N SER A 581 22.04 5.41 -1.01
CA SER A 581 23.23 5.36 -0.14
C SER A 581 23.21 6.48 0.91
N ALA A 582 22.01 6.95 1.32
CA ALA A 582 21.81 8.17 2.07
C ALA A 582 22.19 8.05 3.56
N VAL A 583 22.61 6.87 3.99
CA VAL A 583 23.37 6.69 5.23
C VAL A 583 24.74 7.35 5.03
N ASN A 584 24.93 8.56 5.58
CA ASN A 584 26.15 9.39 5.59
C ASN A 584 26.27 10.55 4.56
N LEU A 585 25.16 11.15 4.08
CA LEU A 585 25.27 12.38 3.28
C LEU A 585 25.84 13.55 4.10
N THR A 586 26.71 14.37 3.52
CA THR A 586 27.05 15.68 4.09
C THR A 586 25.88 16.67 3.94
N TYR A 587 25.91 17.78 4.68
CA TYR A 587 24.92 18.86 4.54
C TYR A 587 24.72 19.31 3.08
N ASP A 588 25.82 19.58 2.37
CA ASP A 588 25.77 20.03 0.98
C ASP A 588 25.12 18.96 0.07
N GLN A 589 25.40 17.67 0.32
CA GLN A 589 24.82 16.56 -0.43
C GLN A 589 23.32 16.38 -0.13
N GLU A 590 22.89 16.54 1.12
CA GLU A 590 21.45 16.47 1.47
C GLU A 590 20.67 17.63 0.83
N VAL A 591 21.23 18.84 0.76
CA VAL A 591 20.58 19.96 0.06
C VAL A 591 20.46 19.69 -1.45
N GLU A 592 21.47 19.08 -2.07
CA GLU A 592 21.37 18.69 -3.49
C GLU A 592 20.42 17.51 -3.72
N ARG A 593 20.32 16.57 -2.79
CA ARG A 593 19.30 15.52 -2.82
C ARG A 593 17.90 16.12 -2.74
N LEU A 594 17.66 17.05 -1.81
CA LEU A 594 16.40 17.79 -1.70
C LEU A 594 16.07 18.54 -3.00
N ARG A 595 17.04 19.25 -3.60
CA ARG A 595 16.86 19.91 -4.89
C ARG A 595 16.44 18.92 -5.99
N SER A 596 17.11 17.78 -6.05
CA SER A 596 16.85 16.74 -7.05
C SER A 596 15.46 16.17 -6.89
N TRP A 597 15.05 15.85 -5.66
CA TRP A 597 13.69 15.40 -5.34
C TRP A 597 12.64 16.42 -5.77
N ILE A 598 12.83 17.71 -5.42
CA ILE A 598 11.89 18.78 -5.80
C ILE A 598 11.80 18.89 -7.34
N LYS A 599 12.92 18.76 -8.05
CA LYS A 599 12.96 18.83 -9.52
C LYS A 599 12.20 17.67 -10.16
N GLU A 600 12.36 16.45 -9.66
CA GLU A 600 11.64 15.28 -10.15
C GLU A 600 10.13 15.42 -9.89
N ARG A 601 9.75 15.82 -8.67
CA ARG A 601 8.36 16.10 -8.31
C ARG A 601 7.75 17.20 -9.16
N LEU A 602 8.48 18.29 -9.42
CA LEU A 602 8.08 19.37 -10.32
C LEU A 602 7.75 18.85 -11.72
N ASN A 603 8.63 18.02 -12.29
CA ASN A 603 8.44 17.46 -13.63
C ASN A 603 7.21 16.54 -13.68
N TRP A 604 7.02 15.70 -12.66
CA TRP A 604 5.88 14.80 -12.61
C TRP A 604 4.56 15.57 -12.44
N VAL A 605 4.49 16.51 -11.48
CA VAL A 605 3.28 17.31 -11.24
C VAL A 605 2.95 18.14 -12.48
N ASP A 606 3.92 18.77 -13.13
CA ASP A 606 3.66 19.57 -14.34
C ASP A 606 3.05 18.74 -15.49
N LYS A 607 3.52 17.50 -15.65
CA LYS A 607 2.98 16.56 -16.64
C LYS A 607 1.58 16.09 -16.30
N ASN A 608 1.27 15.92 -15.01
CA ASN A 608 0.05 15.26 -14.55
C ASN A 608 -1.02 16.22 -13.99
N ILE A 609 -0.73 17.49 -13.73
CA ILE A 609 -1.64 18.41 -13.01
C ILE A 609 -3.08 18.41 -13.55
N LYS A 610 -3.24 18.26 -14.87
CA LYS A 610 -4.55 18.24 -15.53
C LYS A 610 -5.41 17.05 -15.12
N THR A 611 -4.84 15.96 -14.62
CA THR A 611 -5.58 14.78 -14.16
C THR A 611 -6.36 15.04 -12.88
N LEU A 612 -6.01 16.09 -12.10
CA LEU A 612 -6.77 16.49 -10.91
C LEU A 612 -8.14 17.08 -11.25
N SER A 613 -8.35 17.56 -12.48
CA SER A 613 -9.65 18.05 -12.92
C SER A 613 -10.49 16.88 -13.48
N PRO A 614 -11.65 16.56 -12.89
CA PRO A 614 -12.53 15.53 -13.41
C PRO A 614 -12.90 15.86 -14.85
N THR A 615 -12.59 14.94 -15.77
CA THR A 615 -12.97 15.13 -17.17
C THR A 615 -14.43 14.69 -17.35
N PRO A 616 -15.36 15.60 -17.69
CA PRO A 616 -16.76 15.22 -17.85
C PRO A 616 -16.94 14.29 -19.04
N CYS A 617 -17.75 13.26 -18.87
CA CYS A 617 -18.11 12.30 -19.90
C CYS A 617 -19.64 12.23 -20.09
N THR A 618 -20.06 11.85 -21.28
CA THR A 618 -21.48 11.61 -21.58
C THR A 618 -21.75 10.11 -21.56
N VAL A 619 -22.72 9.70 -20.75
CA VAL A 619 -23.20 8.32 -20.62
C VAL A 619 -24.56 8.22 -21.27
N LYS A 620 -24.65 7.44 -22.35
CA LYS A 620 -25.87 7.29 -23.14
C LYS A 620 -26.41 5.87 -23.00
N TYR A 621 -27.66 5.73 -22.55
CA TYR A 621 -28.32 4.44 -22.45
C TYR A 621 -29.26 4.24 -23.63
N VAL A 622 -29.08 3.13 -24.35
CA VAL A 622 -29.84 2.79 -25.56
C VAL A 622 -30.56 1.46 -25.35
N ALA A 623 -31.88 1.45 -25.50
CA ALA A 623 -32.68 0.23 -25.47
C ALA A 623 -33.63 0.20 -26.68
N ASN A 624 -33.78 -0.98 -27.29
CA ASN A 624 -34.61 -1.16 -28.50
C ASN A 624 -34.28 -0.16 -29.63
N GLY A 625 -32.99 0.15 -29.81
CA GLY A 625 -32.51 1.09 -30.82
C GLY A 625 -32.82 2.56 -30.56
N LYS A 626 -33.34 2.93 -29.37
CA LYS A 626 -33.62 4.30 -28.97
C LYS A 626 -32.86 4.68 -27.71
N THR A 627 -32.41 5.94 -27.66
CA THR A 627 -31.83 6.50 -26.44
C THR A 627 -32.93 6.66 -25.39
N ILE A 628 -32.75 6.06 -24.23
CA ILE A 628 -33.71 6.13 -23.12
C ILE A 628 -33.27 7.09 -22.02
N TYR A 629 -31.97 7.36 -21.91
CA TYR A 629 -31.40 8.30 -20.94
C TYR A 629 -30.04 8.80 -21.46
N THR A 630 -29.68 10.02 -21.08
CA THR A 630 -28.35 10.60 -21.30
C THR A 630 -27.98 11.37 -20.04
N GLY A 631 -26.90 10.95 -19.40
CA GLY A 631 -26.35 11.58 -18.20
C GLY A 631 -24.97 12.17 -18.44
N LYS A 632 -24.58 13.11 -17.57
CA LYS A 632 -23.20 13.57 -17.41
C LYS A 632 -22.59 12.78 -16.25
N GLU A 633 -21.42 12.19 -16.48
CA GLU A 633 -20.57 11.58 -15.45
C GLU A 633 -19.14 12.10 -15.62
N TYR A 634 -18.16 11.50 -14.96
CA TYR A 634 -16.74 11.83 -15.12
C TYR A 634 -15.92 10.59 -15.44
N ILE A 635 -14.83 10.78 -16.19
CA ILE A 635 -13.89 9.68 -16.50
C ILE A 635 -13.40 9.03 -15.21
N GLY A 636 -13.30 7.70 -15.20
CA GLY A 636 -12.79 6.94 -14.06
C GLY A 636 -13.79 6.68 -12.94
N LYS A 637 -14.94 7.37 -12.91
CA LYS A 637 -16.00 7.11 -11.91
C LYS A 637 -16.82 5.87 -12.29
N LYS A 638 -17.31 5.15 -11.29
CA LYS A 638 -18.29 4.06 -11.41
C LYS A 638 -19.70 4.63 -11.62
N LEU A 639 -20.56 3.90 -12.34
CA LEU A 639 -21.93 4.35 -12.58
C LEU A 639 -22.86 3.99 -11.42
N SER A 640 -23.35 5.00 -10.70
CA SER A 640 -24.26 4.81 -9.57
C SER A 640 -25.75 4.88 -9.95
N ASN A 641 -26.09 5.56 -11.06
CA ASN A 641 -27.48 5.80 -11.46
C ASN A 641 -27.81 5.16 -12.82
N VAL A 642 -28.26 3.91 -12.81
CA VAL A 642 -28.69 3.18 -14.02
C VAL A 642 -30.20 3.36 -14.26
N PRO A 643 -30.63 3.81 -15.45
CA PRO A 643 -32.05 4.00 -15.75
C PRO A 643 -32.81 2.68 -15.85
N THR A 644 -34.11 2.72 -15.58
CA THR A 644 -34.99 1.56 -15.77
C THR A 644 -35.05 1.13 -17.24
N VAL A 645 -34.77 -0.14 -17.53
CA VAL A 645 -34.75 -0.66 -18.90
C VAL A 645 -36.16 -1.00 -19.39
N PRO A 646 -36.56 -0.57 -20.59
CA PRO A 646 -37.84 -0.97 -21.18
C PRO A 646 -37.99 -2.48 -21.31
N LYS A 647 -39.15 -3.04 -20.93
CA LYS A 647 -39.45 -4.46 -21.15
C LYS A 647 -39.60 -4.76 -22.64
N LYS A 648 -39.08 -5.91 -23.09
CA LYS A 648 -39.21 -6.41 -24.47
C LYS A 648 -39.89 -7.78 -24.44
N LYS A 649 -41.11 -7.88 -24.97
CA LYS A 649 -41.93 -9.10 -24.90
C LYS A 649 -41.18 -10.32 -25.50
N GLY A 650 -41.09 -11.42 -24.73
CA GLY A 650 -40.41 -12.65 -25.16
C GLY A 650 -38.88 -12.61 -24.99
N TYR A 651 -38.34 -11.56 -24.38
CA TYR A 651 -36.93 -11.38 -24.10
C TYR A 651 -36.74 -10.93 -22.65
N GLU A 652 -35.66 -11.39 -22.04
CA GLU A 652 -35.18 -10.88 -20.75
C GLU A 652 -34.02 -9.92 -20.97
N PHE A 653 -33.94 -8.89 -20.13
CA PHE A 653 -32.81 -7.97 -20.10
C PHE A 653 -31.60 -8.66 -19.45
N ALA A 654 -30.48 -8.70 -20.15
CA ALA A 654 -29.28 -9.45 -19.77
C ALA A 654 -28.07 -8.55 -19.49
N GLY A 655 -28.30 -7.27 -19.16
CA GLY A 655 -27.24 -6.30 -18.87
C GLY A 655 -26.99 -5.29 -19.99
N TRP A 656 -25.96 -4.47 -19.79
CA TRP A 656 -25.53 -3.45 -20.73
C TRP A 656 -24.32 -3.95 -21.50
N THR A 657 -24.22 -3.56 -22.77
CA THR A 657 -23.03 -3.76 -23.60
C THR A 657 -22.50 -2.43 -24.05
N THR A 658 -21.21 -2.35 -24.29
CA THR A 658 -20.57 -1.14 -24.77
C THR A 658 -19.53 -1.44 -25.83
N LYS A 659 -19.23 -0.42 -26.61
CA LYS A 659 -18.09 -0.39 -27.51
C LYS A 659 -17.45 0.98 -27.45
N TYR A 660 -16.15 1.04 -27.17
CA TYR A 660 -15.40 2.29 -27.13
C TYR A 660 -13.94 2.07 -27.55
N HIS A 661 -13.30 3.17 -27.92
CA HIS A 661 -11.88 3.23 -28.25
C HIS A 661 -11.20 4.21 -27.30
N LEU A 662 -10.03 3.85 -26.78
CA LEU A 662 -9.20 4.69 -25.93
C LEU A 662 -7.88 5.00 -26.61
N THR A 663 -7.44 6.24 -26.51
CA THR A 663 -6.03 6.57 -26.70
C THR A 663 -5.18 6.00 -25.56
N TYR A 664 -3.86 5.97 -25.73
CA TYR A 664 -2.94 5.54 -24.68
C TYR A 664 -3.12 6.33 -23.38
N ASP A 665 -3.19 7.67 -23.47
CA ASP A 665 -3.35 8.51 -22.28
C ASP A 665 -4.70 8.25 -21.59
N GLU A 666 -5.78 8.02 -22.36
CA GLU A 666 -7.09 7.67 -21.80
C GLU A 666 -7.11 6.27 -21.16
N TYR A 667 -6.33 5.33 -21.69
CA TYR A 667 -6.15 4.00 -21.11
C TYR A 667 -5.42 4.10 -19.77
N ILE A 668 -4.31 4.83 -19.70
CA ILE A 668 -3.55 5.04 -18.45
C ILE A 668 -4.40 5.76 -17.38
N ILE A 669 -5.25 6.72 -17.77
CA ILE A 669 -6.18 7.38 -16.83
C ILE A 669 -7.16 6.38 -16.19
N LEU A 670 -7.61 5.36 -16.94
CA LEU A 670 -8.52 4.33 -16.42
C LEU A 670 -7.80 3.21 -15.66
N HIS A 671 -6.49 3.09 -15.85
CA HIS A 671 -5.63 2.07 -15.25
C HIS A 671 -4.40 2.71 -14.60
N PRO A 672 -4.58 3.52 -13.52
CA PRO A 672 -3.50 4.29 -12.91
C PRO A 672 -2.41 3.41 -12.29
N ASP A 673 -2.73 2.14 -11.96
CA ASP A 673 -1.81 1.09 -11.51
C ASP A 673 -0.74 0.75 -12.55
N LEU A 674 -1.03 0.97 -13.84
CA LEU A 674 -0.11 0.75 -14.95
C LEU A 674 0.87 1.92 -15.17
N SER A 675 0.93 2.89 -14.24
CA SER A 675 1.87 4.03 -14.31
C SER A 675 3.19 3.80 -13.58
N THR A 676 3.41 2.62 -13.00
CA THR A 676 4.63 2.26 -12.26
C THR A 676 5.73 1.70 -13.18
N ASP A 677 7.00 1.80 -12.76
CA ASP A 677 8.14 1.27 -13.53
C ASP A 677 8.29 -0.27 -13.42
N ASP A 678 7.59 -0.88 -12.47
CA ASP A 678 7.65 -2.31 -12.09
C ASP A 678 6.67 -3.20 -12.88
N LEU A 679 6.38 -2.85 -14.13
CA LEU A 679 5.56 -3.69 -15.02
C LEU A 679 6.37 -4.84 -15.61
N ASP A 680 5.74 -6.00 -15.73
CA ASP A 680 6.32 -7.14 -16.44
C ASP A 680 6.48 -6.85 -17.96
N ASP A 681 7.34 -7.63 -18.62
CA ASP A 681 7.67 -7.43 -20.04
C ASP A 681 6.45 -7.57 -20.97
N GLU A 682 5.46 -8.38 -20.57
CA GLU A 682 4.25 -8.61 -21.35
C GLU A 682 3.33 -7.40 -21.32
N THR A 683 3.13 -6.84 -20.13
CA THR A 683 2.36 -5.60 -19.90
C THR A 683 3.05 -4.40 -20.58
N LYS A 684 4.38 -4.30 -20.51
CA LYS A 684 5.16 -3.28 -21.23
C LYS A 684 4.95 -3.39 -22.75
N ALA A 685 4.94 -4.60 -23.30
CA ALA A 685 4.72 -4.82 -24.72
C ALA A 685 3.27 -4.47 -25.14
N GLU A 686 2.29 -4.80 -24.32
CA GLU A 686 0.88 -4.43 -24.54
C GLU A 686 0.69 -2.90 -24.52
N LEU A 687 1.26 -2.22 -23.52
CA LEU A 687 1.21 -0.76 -23.42
C LEU A 687 1.86 -0.08 -24.64
N GLU A 688 2.99 -0.60 -25.14
CA GLU A 688 3.61 -0.08 -26.38
C GLU A 688 2.78 -0.34 -27.64
N ASP A 689 1.96 -1.39 -27.65
CA ASP A 689 1.01 -1.66 -28.74
C ASP A 689 -0.21 -0.72 -28.65
N ILE A 690 -0.79 -0.54 -27.46
CA ILE A 690 -1.84 0.45 -27.18
C ILE A 690 -1.37 1.86 -27.54
N LYS A 691 -0.11 2.19 -27.25
CA LYS A 691 0.51 3.47 -27.63
C LYS A 691 0.54 3.72 -29.13
N LYS A 692 0.64 2.66 -29.95
CA LYS A 692 0.64 2.76 -31.41
C LYS A 692 -0.76 2.79 -32.01
N LYS A 693 -1.68 1.98 -31.47
CA LYS A 693 -2.97 1.68 -32.13
C LYS A 693 -4.22 2.08 -31.33
N GLY A 694 -4.06 2.52 -30.09
CA GLY A 694 -5.13 2.68 -29.11
C GLY A 694 -5.64 1.34 -28.58
N TYR A 695 -6.66 1.39 -27.74
CA TYR A 695 -7.31 0.22 -27.15
C TYR A 695 -8.79 0.19 -27.53
N ASP A 696 -9.22 -0.87 -28.22
CA ASP A 696 -10.61 -1.11 -28.57
C ASP A 696 -11.25 -2.09 -27.58
N TYR A 697 -12.35 -1.68 -26.98
CA TYR A 697 -13.16 -2.55 -26.11
C TYR A 697 -14.55 -2.76 -26.71
N GLU A 698 -15.01 -4.01 -26.76
CA GLU A 698 -16.38 -4.37 -27.09
C GLU A 698 -16.80 -5.53 -26.18
N GLY A 699 -17.78 -5.30 -25.31
CA GLY A 699 -18.12 -6.27 -24.27
C GLY A 699 -19.37 -5.92 -23.46
N ASP A 700 -19.68 -6.80 -22.50
CA ASP A 700 -20.64 -6.51 -21.44
C ASP A 700 -20.05 -5.46 -20.50
N PHE A 701 -20.85 -4.48 -20.07
CA PHE A 701 -20.44 -3.39 -19.18
C PHE A 701 -21.08 -3.59 -17.81
N ASP A 702 -20.25 -3.64 -16.77
CA ASP A 702 -20.68 -3.66 -15.37
C ASP A 702 -20.69 -2.23 -14.81
N THR A 703 -21.63 -1.94 -13.90
CA THR A 703 -21.64 -0.70 -13.12
C THR A 703 -20.36 -0.45 -12.31
N TYR A 704 -19.58 -1.50 -12.04
CA TYR A 704 -18.28 -1.38 -11.39
C TYR A 704 -17.14 -0.96 -12.33
N ASP A 705 -17.35 -0.98 -13.65
CA ASP A 705 -16.35 -0.57 -14.62
C ASP A 705 -16.14 0.96 -14.60
N ALA A 706 -14.88 1.38 -14.74
CA ALA A 706 -14.51 2.78 -14.85
C ALA A 706 -15.01 3.37 -16.18
N VAL A 707 -15.68 4.51 -16.13
CA VAL A 707 -16.31 5.10 -17.31
C VAL A 707 -15.27 5.83 -18.18
N PRO A 708 -15.21 5.57 -19.50
CA PRO A 708 -14.33 6.31 -20.41
C PRO A 708 -14.92 7.68 -20.78
N LYS A 709 -14.20 8.48 -21.57
CA LYS A 709 -14.57 9.87 -21.95
C LYS A 709 -15.96 10.02 -22.57
N SER A 710 -16.47 9.01 -23.27
CA SER A 710 -17.89 8.91 -23.60
C SER A 710 -18.25 7.44 -23.81
N ILE A 711 -19.42 7.05 -23.32
CA ILE A 711 -19.86 5.67 -23.41
C ILE A 711 -21.32 5.58 -23.85
N THR A 712 -21.61 4.62 -24.74
CA THR A 712 -22.98 4.24 -25.09
C THR A 712 -23.24 2.83 -24.60
N LEU A 713 -24.07 2.73 -23.56
CA LEU A 713 -24.54 1.48 -22.99
C LEU A 713 -25.78 1.01 -23.73
N THR A 714 -25.67 -0.10 -24.45
CA THR A 714 -26.76 -0.69 -25.23
C THR A 714 -27.35 -1.90 -24.48
N ALA A 715 -28.66 -1.89 -24.26
CA ALA A 715 -29.35 -2.95 -23.55
C ALA A 715 -29.28 -4.26 -24.33
N LYS A 716 -28.71 -5.29 -23.69
CA LYS A 716 -28.66 -6.66 -24.20
C LYS A 716 -29.96 -7.37 -23.84
N TYR A 717 -30.64 -7.94 -24.83
CA TYR A 717 -31.87 -8.71 -24.65
C TYR A 717 -31.67 -10.13 -25.16
N ILE A 718 -31.95 -11.11 -24.31
CA ILE A 718 -31.85 -12.54 -24.64
C ILE A 718 -33.26 -13.14 -24.72
N PRO A 719 -33.60 -13.91 -25.77
CA PRO A 719 -34.90 -14.58 -25.84
C PRO A 719 -35.18 -15.41 -24.59
N GLU A 720 -36.40 -15.36 -24.04
CA GLU A 720 -36.76 -16.07 -22.80
C GLU A 720 -36.48 -17.59 -22.86
N ASN A 721 -36.54 -18.18 -24.06
CA ASN A 721 -36.26 -19.59 -24.30
C ASN A 721 -34.76 -19.94 -24.35
N GLU A 722 -33.88 -18.95 -24.40
CA GLU A 722 -32.42 -19.09 -24.41
C GLU A 722 -31.78 -18.75 -23.05
N VAL A 723 -32.58 -18.27 -22.08
CA VAL A 723 -32.13 -17.97 -20.72
C VAL A 723 -31.72 -19.25 -19.98
N VAL A 724 -30.46 -19.32 -19.59
CA VAL A 724 -29.92 -20.35 -18.69
C VAL A 724 -29.97 -19.80 -17.26
N LYS A 725 -30.83 -20.38 -16.42
CA LYS A 725 -31.02 -19.95 -15.03
C LYS A 725 -29.96 -20.56 -14.11
N ALA A 726 -29.45 -19.74 -13.18
CA ALA A 726 -28.64 -20.22 -12.06
C ALA A 726 -29.40 -21.33 -11.31
N LYS A 727 -28.71 -22.42 -11.00
CA LYS A 727 -29.26 -23.57 -10.25
C LYS A 727 -28.66 -23.70 -8.87
N LYS A 728 -27.39 -23.32 -8.71
CA LYS A 728 -26.65 -23.47 -7.44
C LYS A 728 -25.53 -22.43 -7.36
N ILE A 729 -25.24 -21.97 -6.14
CA ILE A 729 -24.01 -21.23 -5.82
C ILE A 729 -23.14 -22.16 -4.96
N TYR A 730 -21.88 -22.29 -5.32
CA TYR A 730 -20.85 -22.94 -4.53
C TYR A 730 -20.03 -21.84 -3.84
N LEU A 731 -20.03 -21.81 -2.52
CA LEU A 731 -19.09 -20.98 -1.76
C LEU A 731 -17.84 -21.81 -1.45
N ASN A 732 -16.66 -21.20 -1.51
CA ASN A 732 -15.43 -21.86 -1.07
C ASN A 732 -15.45 -22.19 0.43
N LYS A 733 -16.12 -21.37 1.24
CA LYS A 733 -16.25 -21.53 2.69
C LYS A 733 -17.69 -21.34 3.14
N THR A 734 -18.09 -22.15 4.13
CA THR A 734 -19.37 -21.98 4.83
C THR A 734 -19.20 -21.44 6.26
N LYS A 735 -17.96 -21.42 6.76
CA LYS A 735 -17.55 -20.81 8.02
C LYS A 735 -16.11 -20.30 7.90
N VAL A 736 -15.82 -19.13 8.44
CA VAL A 736 -14.47 -18.54 8.51
C VAL A 736 -14.26 -17.80 9.83
N ASN A 737 -13.02 -17.81 10.33
CA ASN A 737 -12.54 -16.92 11.37
C ASN A 737 -11.61 -15.88 10.73
N ILE A 738 -11.76 -14.60 11.03
CA ILE A 738 -11.00 -13.52 10.38
C ILE A 738 -10.35 -12.67 11.47
N SER A 739 -9.08 -12.32 11.31
CA SER A 739 -8.37 -11.46 12.26
C SER A 739 -8.75 -9.99 12.07
N THR A 740 -8.75 -9.22 13.16
CA THR A 740 -8.81 -7.75 13.10
C THR A 740 -7.55 -7.12 12.50
N ASP A 741 -6.42 -7.84 12.46
CA ASP A 741 -5.12 -7.31 11.99
C ASP A 741 -4.97 -7.36 10.46
N ILE A 742 -5.71 -8.22 9.75
CA ILE A 742 -5.58 -8.36 8.28
C ILE A 742 -6.46 -7.38 7.49
N GLY A 743 -7.40 -6.70 8.15
CA GLY A 743 -8.30 -5.69 7.56
C GLY A 743 -9.37 -6.22 6.59
N VAL A 744 -9.00 -7.14 5.69
CA VAL A 744 -9.85 -7.64 4.60
C VAL A 744 -9.59 -9.15 4.33
N ALA A 745 -10.63 -9.90 3.95
CA ALA A 745 -10.54 -11.25 3.40
C ALA A 745 -11.54 -11.46 2.25
N THR A 746 -11.42 -12.50 1.43
CA THR A 746 -12.32 -12.70 0.26
C THR A 746 -13.07 -14.03 0.30
N LEU A 747 -14.40 -14.02 0.19
CA LEU A 747 -15.23 -15.21 -0.08
C LEU A 747 -15.42 -15.40 -1.58
N ILE A 748 -15.22 -16.62 -2.05
CA ILE A 748 -15.33 -16.96 -3.47
C ILE A 748 -16.64 -17.70 -3.71
N ALA A 749 -17.46 -17.17 -4.62
CA ALA A 749 -18.73 -17.75 -5.02
C ALA A 749 -18.72 -18.14 -6.51
N THR A 750 -19.12 -19.37 -6.82
CA THR A 750 -19.19 -19.87 -8.19
C THR A 750 -20.62 -20.33 -8.52
N VAL A 751 -21.21 -19.77 -9.56
CA VAL A 751 -22.58 -20.08 -10.00
C VAL A 751 -22.57 -21.25 -10.99
N ALA A 752 -23.42 -22.25 -10.77
CA ALA A 752 -23.64 -23.35 -11.70
C ALA A 752 -25.06 -23.29 -12.30
N PRO A 753 -25.22 -23.56 -13.61
CA PRO A 753 -24.15 -23.88 -14.56
C PRO A 753 -23.28 -22.66 -14.93
N PHE A 754 -22.04 -22.88 -15.39
CA PHE A 754 -21.09 -21.78 -15.67
C PHE A 754 -21.55 -20.83 -16.79
N ASP A 755 -22.43 -21.30 -17.69
CA ASP A 755 -23.04 -20.53 -18.77
C ASP A 755 -24.36 -19.82 -18.35
N THR A 756 -24.54 -19.55 -17.05
CA THR A 756 -25.74 -18.89 -16.53
C THR A 756 -25.88 -17.47 -17.08
N THR A 757 -27.08 -17.11 -17.56
CA THR A 757 -27.39 -15.82 -18.18
C THR A 757 -27.43 -14.65 -17.18
N PHE A 758 -27.73 -14.92 -15.90
CA PHE A 758 -27.77 -13.94 -14.81
C PHE A 758 -26.81 -14.37 -13.71
N SER A 759 -25.53 -14.10 -13.90
CA SER A 759 -24.46 -14.45 -12.95
C SER A 759 -24.28 -13.41 -11.84
N ASN A 760 -24.86 -12.21 -11.98
CA ASN A 760 -24.70 -11.13 -11.00
C ASN A 760 -25.04 -11.59 -9.59
N LEU A 761 -24.08 -11.39 -8.69
CA LEU A 761 -24.17 -11.77 -7.29
C LEU A 761 -24.51 -10.55 -6.44
N LYS A 762 -25.43 -10.74 -5.50
CA LYS A 762 -25.79 -9.76 -4.47
C LYS A 762 -25.33 -10.29 -3.14
N TRP A 763 -24.47 -9.53 -2.49
CA TRP A 763 -23.92 -9.82 -1.17
C TRP A 763 -24.60 -8.98 -0.10
N SER A 764 -24.71 -9.52 1.11
CA SER A 764 -25.22 -8.79 2.27
C SER A 764 -24.65 -9.40 3.55
N SER A 765 -24.32 -8.56 4.52
CA SER A 765 -23.99 -8.98 5.89
C SER A 765 -25.24 -8.90 6.77
N SER A 766 -25.35 -9.81 7.74
CA SER A 766 -26.38 -9.70 8.78
C SER A 766 -26.06 -8.63 9.83
N ASP A 767 -24.79 -8.21 9.94
CA ASP A 767 -24.34 -7.14 10.84
C ASP A 767 -23.15 -6.40 10.21
N GLU A 768 -23.43 -5.25 9.62
CA GLU A 768 -22.42 -4.39 8.98
C GLU A 768 -21.52 -3.66 10.00
N ASN A 769 -21.86 -3.67 11.30
CA ASN A 769 -20.96 -3.15 12.34
C ASN A 769 -19.86 -4.14 12.73
N VAL A 770 -19.98 -5.40 12.32
CA VAL A 770 -18.98 -6.46 12.52
C VAL A 770 -18.15 -6.65 11.25
N VAL A 771 -18.84 -6.85 10.12
CA VAL A 771 -18.19 -7.06 8.82
C VAL A 771 -19.10 -6.54 7.71
N THR A 772 -18.55 -5.73 6.81
CA THR A 772 -19.22 -5.35 5.56
C THR A 772 -18.78 -6.28 4.44
N VAL A 773 -19.59 -6.41 3.40
CA VAL A 773 -19.24 -7.24 2.23
C VAL A 773 -19.52 -6.49 0.94
N ASP A 774 -18.52 -6.42 0.08
CA ASP A 774 -18.64 -5.91 -1.28
C ASP A 774 -18.01 -6.90 -2.27
N ASP A 775 -18.78 -7.40 -3.22
CA ASP A 775 -18.41 -8.47 -4.16
C ASP A 775 -17.60 -9.66 -3.56
N GLY A 776 -18.00 -10.11 -2.37
CA GLY A 776 -17.32 -11.19 -1.66
C GLY A 776 -16.09 -10.76 -0.87
N MET A 777 -15.60 -9.53 -1.03
CA MET A 777 -14.60 -8.90 -0.16
C MET A 777 -15.24 -8.53 1.18
N LEU A 778 -14.72 -9.11 2.25
CA LEU A 778 -15.14 -8.94 3.63
C LEU A 778 -14.25 -7.87 4.29
N ASN A 779 -14.80 -6.69 4.57
CA ASN A 779 -14.06 -5.65 5.31
C ASN A 779 -14.40 -5.74 6.79
N VAL A 780 -13.37 -5.93 7.61
CA VAL A 780 -13.50 -6.08 9.05
C VAL A 780 -13.81 -4.72 9.69
N VAL A 781 -14.84 -4.68 10.53
CA VAL A 781 -15.24 -3.45 11.24
C VAL A 781 -14.97 -3.57 12.74
N ALA A 782 -15.44 -4.66 13.37
CA ALA A 782 -15.24 -4.91 14.80
C ALA A 782 -15.33 -6.41 15.13
N PRO A 783 -14.75 -6.87 16.25
CA PRO A 783 -14.91 -8.24 16.72
C PRO A 783 -16.38 -8.62 16.93
N GLY A 784 -16.76 -9.82 16.49
CA GLY A 784 -18.14 -10.29 16.57
C GLY A 784 -18.49 -11.37 15.54
N ASP A 785 -19.76 -11.79 15.54
CA ASP A 785 -20.28 -12.80 14.62
C ASP A 785 -21.26 -12.20 13.62
N ALA A 786 -21.13 -12.56 12.35
CA ALA A 786 -22.06 -12.19 11.28
C ALA A 786 -22.31 -13.36 10.33
N VAL A 787 -23.40 -13.27 9.56
CA VAL A 787 -23.70 -14.20 8.47
C VAL A 787 -23.69 -13.43 7.15
N VAL A 788 -22.74 -13.77 6.30
CA VAL A 788 -22.65 -13.23 4.95
C VAL A 788 -23.47 -14.10 4.02
N THR A 789 -24.35 -13.46 3.24
CA THR A 789 -25.23 -14.11 2.27
C THR A 789 -24.91 -13.63 0.88
N VAL A 790 -24.74 -14.57 -0.05
CA VAL A 790 -24.66 -14.31 -1.50
C VAL A 790 -25.92 -14.83 -2.18
N SER A 791 -26.43 -14.08 -3.15
CA SER A 791 -27.62 -14.45 -3.91
C SER A 791 -27.55 -14.04 -5.38
N THR A 792 -28.20 -14.81 -6.25
CA THR A 792 -28.38 -14.46 -7.67
C THR A 792 -29.72 -13.75 -7.88
N ASP A 793 -29.87 -13.05 -9.01
CA ASP A 793 -31.11 -12.35 -9.37
C ASP A 793 -32.36 -13.25 -9.41
N ASN A 794 -32.19 -14.54 -9.71
CA ASN A 794 -33.29 -15.51 -9.73
C ASN A 794 -33.56 -16.17 -8.36
N GLY A 795 -32.86 -15.75 -7.30
CA GLY A 795 -33.13 -16.13 -5.91
C GLY A 795 -32.36 -17.33 -5.37
N VAL A 796 -31.38 -17.90 -6.10
CA VAL A 796 -30.47 -18.91 -5.53
C VAL A 796 -29.55 -18.24 -4.50
N LYS A 797 -29.36 -18.85 -3.33
CA LYS A 797 -28.56 -18.29 -2.23
C LYS A 797 -27.53 -19.29 -1.67
N ALA A 798 -26.44 -18.77 -1.11
CA ALA A 798 -25.51 -19.47 -0.24
C ALA A 798 -25.08 -18.55 0.91
N THR A 799 -24.63 -19.13 2.03
CA THR A 799 -24.26 -18.36 3.22
C THR A 799 -22.94 -18.84 3.83
N CYS A 800 -22.21 -17.93 4.46
CA CYS A 800 -21.02 -18.18 5.26
C CYS A 800 -21.17 -17.56 6.65
N LYS A 801 -20.81 -18.30 7.69
CA LYS A 801 -20.72 -17.77 9.06
C LYS A 801 -19.34 -17.15 9.25
N VAL A 802 -19.28 -15.87 9.57
CA VAL A 802 -18.06 -15.11 9.78
C VAL A 802 -17.93 -14.81 11.26
N HIS A 803 -16.78 -15.14 11.83
CA HIS A 803 -16.39 -14.73 13.18
C HIS A 803 -15.16 -13.82 13.07
N VAL A 804 -15.29 -12.56 13.44
CA VAL A 804 -14.18 -11.61 13.51
C VAL A 804 -13.55 -11.73 14.90
N CYS A 805 -12.30 -12.22 14.93
CA CYS A 805 -11.54 -12.47 16.14
C CYS A 805 -11.10 -11.16 16.81
N ASN A 806 -11.17 -11.13 18.15
CA ASN A 806 -10.51 -10.10 18.92
C ASN A 806 -8.97 -10.30 18.95
N GLN A 807 -8.24 -9.34 19.52
CA GLN A 807 -6.77 -9.40 19.58
C GLN A 807 -6.24 -10.63 20.33
N GLN A 808 -6.93 -11.12 21.36
CA GLN A 808 -6.49 -12.30 22.10
C GLN A 808 -6.68 -13.57 21.27
N GLU A 809 -7.85 -13.73 20.65
CA GLU A 809 -8.14 -14.86 19.76
C GLU A 809 -7.17 -14.90 18.58
N THR A 810 -6.84 -13.75 18.01
CA THR A 810 -5.87 -13.64 16.91
C THR A 810 -4.48 -14.16 17.33
N ARG A 811 -4.04 -13.90 18.56
CA ARG A 811 -2.75 -14.39 19.08
C ARG A 811 -2.74 -15.89 19.34
N ASP A 812 -3.91 -16.48 19.58
CA ASP A 812 -4.05 -17.88 19.98
C ASP A 812 -4.36 -18.82 18.80
N LEU A 813 -4.69 -18.28 17.61
CA LEU A 813 -5.08 -19.05 16.43
C LEU A 813 -4.00 -19.01 15.34
N ASP A 814 -3.75 -20.17 14.71
CA ASP A 814 -2.89 -20.27 13.54
C ASP A 814 -3.60 -19.75 12.27
N TYR A 815 -2.83 -19.41 11.23
CA TYR A 815 -3.38 -19.16 9.89
C TYR A 815 -3.65 -20.47 9.14
N GLU A 816 -4.65 -20.47 8.26
CA GLU A 816 -5.06 -21.67 7.53
C GLU A 816 -3.94 -22.20 6.62
N SER A 817 -3.72 -23.52 6.70
CA SER A 817 -3.04 -24.31 5.67
C SER A 817 -4.05 -25.16 4.91
N TYR A 818 -3.81 -25.43 3.63
CA TYR A 818 -4.77 -26.11 2.76
C TYR A 818 -4.25 -27.47 2.27
N LEU A 819 -5.13 -28.47 2.33
CA LEU A 819 -4.90 -29.80 1.78
C LEU A 819 -5.97 -30.16 0.76
N LEU A 820 -5.54 -30.54 -0.45
CA LEU A 820 -6.44 -31.11 -1.46
C LEU A 820 -6.67 -32.60 -1.15
N ASP A 821 -7.85 -32.94 -0.63
CA ASP A 821 -8.19 -34.33 -0.27
C ASP A 821 -8.53 -35.18 -1.49
N ASP A 822 -9.08 -34.54 -2.52
CA ASP A 822 -9.48 -35.20 -3.76
C ASP A 822 -8.25 -35.48 -4.64
N ASN A 823 -7.76 -36.72 -4.62
CA ASN A 823 -6.64 -37.15 -5.48
C ASN A 823 -7.10 -37.66 -6.87
N GLU A 824 -8.24 -38.35 -6.94
CA GLU A 824 -8.86 -38.81 -8.19
C GLU A 824 -10.38 -38.88 -8.03
N ILE A 825 -11.13 -38.24 -8.91
CA ILE A 825 -12.59 -38.20 -8.87
C ILE A 825 -13.19 -38.67 -10.20
N THR A 826 -14.38 -39.31 -10.14
CA THR A 826 -15.13 -39.73 -11.34
C THR A 826 -16.45 -38.98 -11.41
N MET A 827 -16.71 -38.30 -12.53
CA MET A 827 -17.88 -37.45 -12.75
C MET A 827 -18.63 -37.86 -14.02
N ASN A 828 -19.93 -37.63 -14.07
CA ASN A 828 -20.71 -37.84 -15.29
C ASN A 828 -20.73 -36.57 -16.15
N VAL A 829 -20.78 -36.70 -17.47
CA VAL A 829 -20.96 -35.54 -18.36
C VAL A 829 -22.17 -34.69 -17.91
N GLY A 830 -21.95 -33.38 -17.76
CA GLY A 830 -22.89 -32.37 -17.25
C GLY A 830 -22.96 -32.21 -15.73
N GLU A 831 -22.17 -32.98 -14.97
CA GLU A 831 -22.12 -32.91 -13.50
C GLU A 831 -21.23 -31.77 -13.01
N TYR A 832 -21.65 -31.11 -11.93
CA TYR A 832 -20.89 -30.08 -11.24
C TYR A 832 -20.50 -30.55 -9.83
N ARG A 833 -19.24 -30.38 -9.44
CA ARG A 833 -18.75 -30.77 -8.11
C ARG A 833 -17.63 -29.84 -7.68
N GLN A 834 -17.66 -29.39 -6.44
CA GLN A 834 -16.53 -28.69 -5.82
C GLN A 834 -15.52 -29.69 -5.27
N LEU A 835 -14.23 -29.42 -5.47
CA LEU A 835 -13.14 -30.20 -4.89
C LEU A 835 -13.19 -30.12 -3.36
N ASN A 836 -12.91 -31.24 -2.71
CA ASN A 836 -12.80 -31.27 -1.26
C ASN A 836 -11.42 -30.77 -0.83
N ILE A 837 -11.42 -29.64 -0.13
CA ILE A 837 -10.21 -28.97 0.36
C ILE A 837 -10.40 -28.77 1.87
N THR A 838 -9.53 -29.39 2.66
CA THR A 838 -9.55 -29.24 4.12
C THR A 838 -8.59 -28.12 4.53
N SER A 839 -9.05 -27.28 5.46
CA SER A 839 -8.20 -26.28 6.11
C SER A 839 -7.76 -26.78 7.48
N THR A 840 -6.48 -26.64 7.79
CA THR A 840 -5.91 -27.08 9.07
C THR A 840 -5.14 -25.95 9.77
N PRO A 841 -5.32 -25.78 11.10
CA PRO A 841 -6.36 -26.40 11.95
C PRO A 841 -7.78 -25.88 11.66
N ASP A 842 -8.83 -26.61 12.10
CA ASP A 842 -10.25 -26.31 11.79
C ASP A 842 -10.74 -24.93 12.27
N ASN A 843 -10.03 -24.30 13.21
CA ASN A 843 -10.33 -22.99 13.79
C ASN A 843 -9.36 -21.89 13.34
N ALA A 844 -8.52 -22.16 12.34
CA ALA A 844 -7.53 -21.21 11.88
C ALA A 844 -8.11 -19.93 11.27
N ILE A 845 -7.28 -18.89 11.22
CA ILE A 845 -7.57 -17.59 10.62
C ILE A 845 -7.53 -17.73 9.09
N TYR A 846 -8.64 -17.32 8.47
CA TYR A 846 -8.83 -17.27 7.02
C TYR A 846 -8.39 -15.90 6.48
N SER A 847 -7.48 -15.93 5.50
CA SER A 847 -7.02 -14.74 4.76
C SER A 847 -7.20 -14.92 3.26
N GLU A 848 -6.53 -15.92 2.69
CA GLU A 848 -6.52 -16.19 1.25
C GLU A 848 -6.87 -17.65 0.94
N PHE A 849 -7.43 -17.90 -0.25
CA PHE A 849 -7.79 -19.25 -0.72
C PHE A 849 -6.91 -19.70 -1.91
N PRO A 850 -6.64 -21.01 -2.10
CA PRO A 850 -5.86 -21.50 -3.24
C PRO A 850 -6.49 -21.18 -4.60
N SER A 851 -5.64 -21.07 -5.63
CA SER A 851 -6.07 -20.94 -7.04
C SER A 851 -6.06 -22.30 -7.75
N PHE A 852 -6.78 -22.41 -8.87
CA PHE A 852 -6.97 -23.67 -9.59
C PHE A 852 -6.72 -23.51 -11.09
N ILE A 853 -6.13 -24.55 -11.70
CA ILE A 853 -5.80 -24.60 -13.13
C ILE A 853 -6.30 -25.92 -13.72
N GLY A 854 -7.11 -25.85 -14.78
CA GLY A 854 -7.55 -27.01 -15.55
C GLY A 854 -6.53 -27.40 -16.61
N ILE A 855 -6.22 -28.69 -16.75
CA ILE A 855 -5.25 -29.17 -17.76
C ILE A 855 -5.87 -29.34 -19.15
N ASP A 856 -7.12 -29.82 -19.22
CA ASP A 856 -7.89 -29.94 -20.45
C ASP A 856 -9.37 -29.66 -20.17
N GLU A 857 -9.74 -28.40 -20.35
CA GLU A 857 -11.08 -27.91 -20.06
C GLU A 857 -12.13 -28.40 -21.06
N SER A 858 -11.71 -28.96 -22.21
CA SER A 858 -12.64 -29.64 -23.12
C SER A 858 -13.18 -30.95 -22.54
N ILE A 859 -12.50 -31.52 -21.53
CA ILE A 859 -12.92 -32.70 -20.77
C ILE A 859 -13.58 -32.29 -19.45
N ALA A 860 -12.92 -31.43 -18.66
CA ALA A 860 -13.47 -30.90 -17.42
C ALA A 860 -12.97 -29.47 -17.16
N GLU A 861 -13.90 -28.53 -17.07
CA GLU A 861 -13.66 -27.11 -16.82
C GLU A 861 -13.61 -26.84 -15.31
N VAL A 862 -12.72 -25.96 -14.86
CA VAL A 862 -12.60 -25.56 -13.44
C VAL A 862 -12.93 -24.09 -13.26
N GLY A 863 -13.95 -23.81 -12.45
CA GLY A 863 -14.28 -22.46 -11.99
C GLY A 863 -13.61 -22.12 -10.65
N ALA A 864 -13.77 -20.87 -10.23
CA ALA A 864 -13.24 -20.35 -8.98
C ALA A 864 -13.68 -21.19 -7.76
N GLY A 865 -12.86 -21.19 -6.70
CA GLY A 865 -13.14 -21.97 -5.47
C GLY A 865 -13.11 -23.49 -5.67
N GLY A 866 -12.52 -23.98 -6.78
CA GLY A 866 -12.33 -25.40 -7.07
C GLY A 866 -13.57 -26.12 -7.58
N VAL A 867 -14.49 -25.44 -8.27
CA VAL A 867 -15.70 -26.06 -8.82
C VAL A 867 -15.43 -26.66 -10.19
N ILE A 868 -15.70 -27.95 -10.36
CA ILE A 868 -15.48 -28.68 -11.60
C ILE A 868 -16.78 -28.89 -12.35
N HIS A 869 -16.77 -28.66 -13.66
CA HIS A 869 -17.83 -29.03 -14.60
C HIS A 869 -17.33 -30.12 -15.56
N ALA A 870 -17.99 -31.29 -15.55
CA ALA A 870 -17.63 -32.40 -16.43
C ALA A 870 -18.19 -32.19 -17.86
N VAL A 871 -17.33 -31.82 -18.81
CA VAL A 871 -17.72 -31.40 -20.17
C VAL A 871 -17.87 -32.59 -21.12
N ALA A 872 -16.88 -33.47 -21.20
CA ALA A 872 -16.87 -34.58 -22.16
C ALA A 872 -16.21 -35.84 -21.60
N GLU A 873 -16.59 -37.01 -22.11
CA GLU A 873 -15.99 -38.29 -21.72
C GLU A 873 -14.47 -38.29 -22.00
N GLY A 874 -13.67 -38.48 -20.96
CA GLY A 874 -12.21 -38.36 -21.03
C GLY A 874 -11.56 -38.40 -19.65
N LYS A 875 -10.24 -38.25 -19.61
CA LYS A 875 -9.45 -38.16 -18.38
C LYS A 875 -8.58 -36.90 -18.47
N THR A 876 -8.66 -36.05 -17.46
CA THR A 876 -7.85 -34.82 -17.33
C THR A 876 -7.43 -34.63 -15.88
N ALA A 877 -6.79 -33.51 -15.54
CA ALA A 877 -6.43 -33.16 -14.18
C ALA A 877 -6.74 -31.68 -13.89
N VAL A 878 -6.87 -31.37 -12.60
CA VAL A 878 -6.94 -30.01 -12.06
C VAL A 878 -5.82 -29.85 -11.05
N VAL A 879 -5.13 -28.72 -11.12
CA VAL A 879 -4.00 -28.37 -10.25
C VAL A 879 -4.44 -27.27 -9.30
N MET A 880 -4.21 -27.47 -8.01
CA MET A 880 -4.36 -26.45 -6.95
C MET A 880 -2.99 -25.82 -6.67
N VAL A 881 -2.94 -24.49 -6.59
CA VAL A 881 -1.71 -23.71 -6.34
C VAL A 881 -1.90 -22.78 -5.12
N LYS A 882 -0.97 -22.84 -4.17
CA LYS A 882 -0.88 -21.91 -3.02
C LYS A 882 0.59 -21.76 -2.60
N ASP A 883 1.07 -20.53 -2.47
CA ASP A 883 2.44 -20.18 -2.00
C ASP A 883 3.58 -20.91 -2.75
N GLY A 884 3.35 -21.24 -4.02
CA GLY A 884 4.28 -22.00 -4.87
C GLY A 884 4.27 -23.51 -4.65
N ASP A 885 3.42 -24.02 -3.76
CA ASP A 885 3.09 -25.44 -3.63
C ASP A 885 1.95 -25.83 -4.57
N VAL A 886 2.04 -27.05 -5.10
CA VAL A 886 1.10 -27.58 -6.09
C VAL A 886 0.56 -28.94 -5.65
N SER A 887 -0.76 -29.10 -5.73
CA SER A 887 -1.46 -30.38 -5.55
C SER A 887 -2.31 -30.70 -6.77
N THR A 888 -2.57 -31.98 -7.05
CA THR A 888 -3.27 -32.37 -8.29
C THR A 888 -4.40 -33.34 -8.02
N CYS A 889 -5.57 -33.08 -8.61
CA CYS A 889 -6.69 -34.01 -8.68
C CYS A 889 -6.86 -34.55 -10.09
N ILE A 890 -6.95 -35.87 -10.25
CA ILE A 890 -7.27 -36.50 -11.53
C ILE A 890 -8.79 -36.55 -11.73
N ILE A 891 -9.28 -36.06 -12.87
CA ILE A 891 -10.71 -36.04 -13.22
C ILE A 891 -11.00 -37.10 -14.30
N ASN A 892 -11.81 -38.09 -13.95
CA ASN A 892 -12.31 -39.10 -14.89
C ASN A 892 -13.77 -38.80 -15.25
N VAL A 893 -14.02 -38.32 -16.46
CA VAL A 893 -15.38 -38.03 -16.92
C VAL A 893 -15.94 -39.21 -17.72
N VAL A 894 -17.11 -39.70 -17.30
CA VAL A 894 -17.80 -40.84 -17.92
C VAL A 894 -19.14 -40.42 -18.53
N ASP A 895 -19.42 -40.88 -19.75
CA ASP A 895 -20.74 -40.70 -20.36
C ASP A 895 -21.62 -41.94 -20.16
N LYS A 896 -22.42 -41.93 -19.08
CA LYS A 896 -23.39 -43.00 -18.80
C LYS A 896 -24.50 -43.08 -19.86
N SER A 897 -24.76 -42.03 -20.62
CA SER A 897 -25.82 -41.99 -21.64
C SER A 897 -25.54 -42.93 -22.82
N LYS A 898 -24.25 -43.14 -23.18
CA LYS A 898 -23.80 -44.09 -24.21
C LYS A 898 -24.11 -45.57 -23.87
N ASN A 899 -24.36 -45.89 -22.61
CA ASN A 899 -24.63 -47.26 -22.13
C ASN A 899 -26.11 -47.60 -21.91
N VAL A 900 -27.03 -46.66 -22.19
CA VAL A 900 -28.48 -46.85 -22.01
C VAL A 900 -29.12 -47.40 -23.28
N VAL A 901 -29.42 -48.70 -23.28
CA VAL A 901 -30.18 -49.34 -24.36
C VAL A 901 -31.68 -49.08 -24.18
N LYS A 902 -32.29 -48.27 -25.06
CA LYS A 902 -33.74 -47.97 -25.05
C LYS A 902 -34.57 -49.05 -25.79
N LYS A 903 -35.71 -49.44 -25.22
CA LYS A 903 -36.70 -50.33 -25.87
C LYS A 903 -37.26 -49.64 -27.12
N GLY A 904 -37.39 -50.38 -28.23
CA GLY A 904 -37.90 -49.89 -29.51
C GLY A 904 -36.83 -49.34 -30.46
N SER A 905 -35.65 -48.97 -29.94
CA SER A 905 -34.55 -48.44 -30.75
C SER A 905 -33.90 -49.50 -31.66
N LEU A 906 -33.37 -49.05 -32.80
CA LEU A 906 -32.64 -49.87 -33.77
C LEU A 906 -31.13 -49.75 -33.58
N TYR A 907 -30.42 -50.88 -33.64
CA TYR A 907 -28.95 -50.94 -33.52
C TYR A 907 -28.33 -51.73 -34.67
N ASN A 908 -27.23 -51.21 -35.20
CA ASN A 908 -26.43 -51.85 -36.24
C ASN A 908 -25.27 -52.62 -35.61
N VAL A 909 -25.27 -53.95 -35.71
CA VAL A 909 -24.20 -54.80 -35.18
C VAL A 909 -23.72 -55.78 -36.25
N LYS A 910 -22.45 -55.67 -36.64
CA LYS A 910 -21.82 -56.52 -37.68
C LYS A 910 -22.63 -56.57 -38.99
N GLY A 911 -23.14 -55.41 -39.44
CA GLY A 911 -23.91 -55.26 -40.69
C GLY A 911 -25.38 -55.68 -40.63
N ASN A 912 -25.84 -56.16 -39.47
CA ASN A 912 -27.24 -56.53 -39.20
C ASN A 912 -27.93 -55.44 -38.37
N ILE A 913 -29.22 -55.24 -38.59
CA ILE A 913 -30.07 -54.28 -37.88
C ILE A 913 -30.96 -55.03 -36.89
N TYR A 914 -31.01 -54.58 -35.64
CA TYR A 914 -31.79 -55.19 -34.57
C TYR A 914 -32.66 -54.15 -33.88
N LYS A 915 -33.91 -54.48 -33.60
CA LYS A 915 -34.82 -53.69 -32.75
C LYS A 915 -34.84 -54.27 -31.35
N VAL A 916 -34.61 -53.43 -30.34
CA VAL A 916 -34.70 -53.84 -28.93
C VAL A 916 -36.15 -54.03 -28.54
N ILE A 917 -36.49 -55.21 -28.03
CA ILE A 917 -37.87 -55.56 -27.65
C ILE A 917 -38.05 -55.54 -26.14
N SER A 918 -37.05 -55.97 -25.38
CA SER A 918 -37.06 -55.89 -23.92
C SER A 918 -35.65 -55.68 -23.37
N THR A 919 -35.58 -54.95 -22.27
CA THR A 919 -34.40 -54.70 -21.44
C THR A 919 -34.66 -55.27 -20.03
N GLY A 920 -33.61 -55.54 -19.23
CA GLY A 920 -33.74 -56.12 -17.89
C GLY A 920 -33.61 -57.66 -17.88
N LYS A 921 -34.47 -58.38 -17.14
CA LYS A 921 -34.34 -59.85 -16.91
C LYS A 921 -34.35 -60.70 -18.20
N LYS A 922 -34.94 -60.23 -19.30
CA LYS A 922 -35.11 -61.03 -20.55
C LYS A 922 -34.17 -60.65 -21.70
N ASN A 923 -33.70 -59.39 -21.77
CA ASN A 923 -32.87 -58.81 -22.85
C ASN A 923 -33.08 -59.46 -24.23
N THR A 924 -34.11 -59.01 -24.97
CA THR A 924 -34.45 -59.59 -26.29
C THR A 924 -34.44 -58.56 -27.40
N VAL A 925 -34.06 -59.01 -28.60
CA VAL A 925 -34.09 -58.22 -29.84
C VAL A 925 -34.76 -58.98 -30.97
N THR A 926 -35.32 -58.23 -31.92
CA THR A 926 -35.80 -58.72 -33.21
C THR A 926 -34.81 -58.31 -34.29
N PHE A 927 -34.42 -59.24 -35.15
CA PHE A 927 -33.64 -58.92 -36.34
C PHE A 927 -34.55 -58.26 -37.38
N THR A 928 -34.22 -57.04 -37.81
CA THR A 928 -35.07 -56.22 -38.71
C THR A 928 -34.49 -56.11 -40.12
N GLY A 929 -33.21 -56.42 -40.31
CA GLY A 929 -32.62 -56.49 -41.64
C GLY A 929 -31.10 -56.42 -41.66
N VAL A 930 -30.55 -56.09 -42.82
CA VAL A 930 -29.12 -55.86 -43.05
C VAL A 930 -28.90 -54.47 -43.64
N LYS A 931 -27.79 -53.82 -43.26
CA LYS A 931 -27.39 -52.51 -43.78
C LYS A 931 -27.05 -52.59 -45.28
N ASN A 932 -26.28 -53.61 -45.68
CA ASN A 932 -25.91 -53.83 -47.07
C ASN A 932 -26.92 -54.78 -47.77
N LYS A 933 -27.68 -54.26 -48.74
CA LYS A 933 -28.67 -55.05 -49.50
C LYS A 933 -28.06 -55.95 -50.59
N LYS A 934 -26.79 -55.74 -50.98
CA LYS A 934 -26.08 -56.51 -52.02
C LYS A 934 -25.37 -57.78 -51.47
N VAL A 935 -25.56 -58.12 -50.20
CA VAL A 935 -24.89 -59.24 -49.51
C VAL A 935 -25.16 -60.62 -50.15
N LYS A 936 -24.11 -61.44 -50.28
CA LYS A 936 -24.21 -62.82 -50.79
C LYS A 936 -24.62 -63.83 -49.71
N SER A 937 -24.39 -63.55 -48.42
CA SER A 937 -24.84 -64.37 -47.29
C SER A 937 -25.18 -63.53 -46.06
N VAL A 938 -26.20 -63.94 -45.29
CA VAL A 938 -26.60 -63.29 -44.04
C VAL A 938 -26.56 -64.28 -42.88
N LYS A 939 -26.03 -63.87 -41.73
CA LYS A 939 -26.00 -64.67 -40.50
C LYS A 939 -26.74 -63.91 -39.40
N VAL A 940 -27.91 -64.40 -39.02
CA VAL A 940 -28.63 -63.97 -37.82
C VAL A 940 -28.14 -64.84 -36.65
N PRO A 941 -27.37 -64.29 -35.69
CA PRO A 941 -26.86 -65.05 -34.57
C PRO A 941 -27.98 -65.41 -33.57
N GLY A 942 -27.71 -66.30 -32.61
CA GLY A 942 -28.66 -66.57 -31.52
C GLY A 942 -28.70 -65.44 -30.48
N THR A 943 -27.60 -64.72 -30.31
CA THR A 943 -27.44 -63.59 -29.41
C THR A 943 -26.61 -62.49 -30.07
N VAL A 944 -26.75 -61.26 -29.62
CA VAL A 944 -25.97 -60.09 -30.07
C VAL A 944 -25.62 -59.23 -28.85
N LYS A 945 -24.44 -58.60 -28.84
CA LYS A 945 -24.08 -57.60 -27.83
C LYS A 945 -24.41 -56.20 -28.35
N ILE A 946 -25.14 -55.41 -27.56
CA ILE A 946 -25.48 -54.00 -27.83
C ILE A 946 -25.15 -53.23 -26.56
N SER A 947 -24.31 -52.18 -26.65
CA SER A 947 -23.80 -51.39 -25.51
C SER A 947 -23.44 -52.26 -24.29
N ASN A 948 -22.54 -53.23 -24.52
CA ASN A 948 -22.05 -54.22 -23.55
C ASN A 948 -23.07 -55.16 -22.88
N LYS A 949 -24.36 -55.07 -23.24
CA LYS A 949 -25.41 -56.01 -22.78
C LYS A 949 -25.68 -57.09 -23.84
N THR A 950 -25.85 -58.34 -23.39
CA THR A 950 -26.15 -59.47 -24.29
C THR A 950 -27.66 -59.64 -24.49
N PHE A 951 -28.12 -59.56 -25.73
CA PHE A 951 -29.51 -59.74 -26.13
C PHE A 951 -29.74 -61.06 -26.87
N LYS A 952 -30.81 -61.77 -26.56
CA LYS A 952 -31.27 -62.93 -27.33
C LYS A 952 -32.00 -62.46 -28.59
N VAL A 953 -31.61 -62.97 -29.76
CA VAL A 953 -32.31 -62.71 -31.03
C VAL A 953 -33.47 -63.71 -31.14
N THR A 954 -34.67 -63.29 -30.72
CA THR A 954 -35.83 -64.20 -30.55
C THR A 954 -36.77 -64.20 -31.75
N ALA A 955 -36.75 -63.16 -32.58
CA ALA A 955 -37.61 -63.01 -33.73
C ALA A 955 -36.89 -62.36 -34.92
N ILE A 956 -37.53 -62.47 -36.09
CA ILE A 956 -37.17 -61.81 -37.33
C ILE A 956 -38.41 -61.03 -37.76
N GLU A 957 -38.24 -59.76 -38.14
CA GLU A 957 -39.35 -58.91 -38.55
C GLU A 957 -39.87 -59.30 -39.95
N ASN A 958 -41.13 -58.98 -40.24
CA ASN A 958 -41.67 -59.14 -41.59
C ASN A 958 -40.85 -58.28 -42.57
N LYS A 959 -40.60 -58.81 -43.77
CA LYS A 959 -39.75 -58.16 -44.80
C LYS A 959 -38.28 -57.94 -44.39
N ALA A 960 -37.79 -58.48 -43.27
CA ALA A 960 -36.40 -58.26 -42.84
C ALA A 960 -35.33 -58.72 -43.87
N PHE A 961 -35.65 -59.72 -44.69
CA PHE A 961 -34.82 -60.15 -45.81
C PHE A 961 -35.41 -59.77 -47.17
N ALA A 962 -36.41 -58.89 -47.24
CA ALA A 962 -37.02 -58.53 -48.51
C ALA A 962 -36.03 -57.79 -49.41
N ASN A 963 -36.14 -58.00 -50.72
CA ASN A 963 -35.33 -57.34 -51.76
C ASN A 963 -33.82 -57.62 -51.69
N LEU A 964 -33.37 -58.66 -50.98
CA LEU A 964 -31.97 -59.09 -51.00
C LEU A 964 -31.71 -59.95 -52.25
N THR A 965 -31.67 -59.32 -53.42
CA THR A 965 -31.62 -60.00 -54.73
C THR A 965 -30.37 -60.85 -54.94
N ASN A 966 -29.27 -60.56 -54.22
CA ASN A 966 -27.99 -61.26 -54.32
C ASN A 966 -27.74 -62.35 -53.26
N VAL A 967 -28.61 -62.47 -52.25
CA VAL A 967 -28.37 -63.41 -51.15
C VAL A 967 -28.52 -64.86 -51.62
N LYS A 968 -27.50 -65.68 -51.41
CA LYS A 968 -27.49 -67.11 -51.76
C LYS A 968 -27.71 -68.01 -50.53
N LYS A 969 -27.29 -67.57 -49.35
CA LYS A 969 -27.32 -68.34 -48.09
C LYS A 969 -27.70 -67.50 -46.88
N ILE A 970 -28.70 -67.92 -46.10
CA ILE A 970 -29.02 -67.28 -44.81
C ILE A 970 -28.90 -68.32 -43.68
N THR A 971 -28.24 -67.93 -42.60
CA THR A 971 -28.12 -68.75 -41.38
C THR A 971 -28.90 -68.08 -40.25
N ILE A 972 -29.77 -68.83 -39.58
CA ILE A 972 -30.64 -68.33 -38.50
C ILE A 972 -30.28 -69.00 -37.17
N GLY A 973 -30.15 -68.17 -36.13
CA GLY A 973 -29.76 -68.57 -34.79
C GLY A 973 -30.78 -69.46 -34.06
N LYS A 974 -30.34 -70.06 -32.95
CA LYS A 974 -31.09 -71.07 -32.19
C LYS A 974 -32.34 -70.54 -31.46
N ASN A 975 -32.48 -69.23 -31.30
CA ASN A 975 -33.53 -68.62 -30.49
C ASN A 975 -34.76 -68.17 -31.32
N VAL A 976 -34.72 -68.28 -32.65
CA VAL A 976 -35.83 -67.89 -33.54
C VAL A 976 -36.83 -69.03 -33.70
N ALA A 977 -38.07 -68.81 -33.25
CA ALA A 977 -39.09 -69.86 -33.18
C ALA A 977 -39.85 -70.12 -34.49
N LYS A 978 -40.07 -69.08 -35.32
CA LYS A 978 -40.91 -69.17 -36.53
C LYS A 978 -40.37 -68.30 -37.67
N LEU A 979 -40.55 -68.78 -38.90
CA LEU A 979 -40.36 -68.03 -40.14
C LEU A 979 -41.69 -67.91 -40.88
N THR A 980 -41.99 -66.72 -41.42
CA THR A 980 -43.28 -66.40 -42.06
C THR A 980 -43.12 -66.03 -43.55
N LYS A 981 -44.25 -66.07 -44.28
CA LYS A 981 -44.35 -65.84 -45.73
C LYS A 981 -43.67 -64.55 -46.22
N THR A 982 -43.74 -63.48 -45.45
CA THR A 982 -43.33 -62.13 -45.88
C THR A 982 -41.88 -61.78 -45.57
N MET A 983 -41.15 -62.61 -44.79
CA MET A 983 -39.77 -62.33 -44.40
C MET A 983 -38.79 -62.34 -45.59
N PHE A 984 -39.02 -63.19 -46.59
CA PHE A 984 -38.08 -63.46 -47.68
C PHE A 984 -38.56 -62.99 -49.06
N ALA A 985 -39.47 -62.02 -49.11
CA ALA A 985 -40.05 -61.53 -50.35
C ALA A 985 -38.98 -61.04 -51.35
N LYS A 986 -39.14 -61.36 -52.65
CA LYS A 986 -38.26 -60.90 -53.74
C LYS A 986 -36.79 -61.35 -53.65
N ASN A 987 -36.49 -62.46 -52.95
CA ASN A 987 -35.15 -63.05 -52.87
C ASN A 987 -34.80 -63.99 -54.04
N LYS A 988 -34.50 -63.40 -55.22
CA LYS A 988 -34.30 -64.13 -56.49
C LYS A 988 -33.15 -65.14 -56.48
N LYS A 989 -32.06 -64.94 -55.72
CA LYS A 989 -30.87 -65.82 -55.73
C LYS A 989 -30.71 -66.75 -54.51
N LEU A 990 -31.66 -66.76 -53.58
CA LEU A 990 -31.57 -67.59 -52.36
C LEU A 990 -31.62 -69.08 -52.69
N LYS A 991 -30.60 -69.85 -52.27
CA LYS A 991 -30.52 -71.31 -52.53
C LYS A 991 -30.51 -72.15 -51.25
N LYS A 992 -30.03 -71.59 -50.13
CA LYS A 992 -29.82 -72.35 -48.89
C LYS A 992 -30.22 -71.56 -47.63
N ILE A 993 -30.98 -72.19 -46.75
CA ILE A 993 -31.23 -71.71 -45.37
C ILE A 993 -30.61 -72.70 -44.40
N VAL A 994 -29.86 -72.21 -43.41
CA VAL A 994 -29.31 -73.03 -42.33
C VAL A 994 -29.97 -72.59 -41.02
N LEU A 995 -30.75 -73.47 -40.41
CA LEU A 995 -31.37 -73.24 -39.11
C LEU A 995 -30.51 -73.87 -38.02
N LYS A 996 -30.15 -73.10 -37.00
CA LYS A 996 -29.43 -73.62 -35.82
C LYS A 996 -30.37 -74.22 -34.77
N ALA A 997 -31.67 -73.96 -34.85
CA ALA A 997 -32.69 -74.63 -34.04
C ALA A 997 -33.50 -75.63 -34.87
N ARG A 998 -33.67 -76.84 -34.32
CA ARG A 998 -34.49 -77.89 -34.95
C ARG A 998 -35.99 -77.59 -34.90
N LYS A 999 -36.44 -76.98 -33.79
CA LYS A 999 -37.86 -76.66 -33.51
C LYS A 999 -38.39 -75.44 -34.29
N THR A 1000 -37.56 -74.71 -35.03
CA THR A 1000 -38.01 -73.55 -35.81
C THR A 1000 -39.06 -73.97 -36.83
N LYS A 1001 -40.28 -73.43 -36.70
CA LYS A 1001 -41.42 -73.67 -37.59
C LYS A 1001 -41.28 -72.78 -38.84
N ILE A 1002 -41.56 -73.33 -40.02
CA ILE A 1002 -41.53 -72.60 -41.30
C ILE A 1002 -42.96 -72.60 -41.83
N ALA A 1003 -43.56 -71.43 -42.03
CA ALA A 1003 -44.92 -71.33 -42.56
C ALA A 1003 -44.99 -71.82 -44.02
N LYS A 1004 -46.12 -72.41 -44.43
CA LYS A 1004 -46.38 -72.78 -45.83
C LYS A 1004 -46.24 -71.54 -46.72
N GLY A 1005 -45.49 -71.64 -47.81
CA GLY A 1005 -45.21 -70.51 -48.72
C GLY A 1005 -44.13 -69.53 -48.27
N THR A 1006 -43.33 -69.84 -47.24
CA THR A 1006 -42.21 -68.96 -46.76
C THR A 1006 -41.19 -68.58 -47.83
N PHE A 1007 -41.00 -69.43 -48.84
CA PHE A 1007 -40.06 -69.19 -49.94
C PHE A 1007 -40.82 -69.23 -51.27
N SER A 1008 -40.54 -68.29 -52.16
CA SER A 1008 -41.16 -68.20 -53.49
C SER A 1008 -40.59 -69.19 -54.51
N LYS A 1009 -39.67 -70.08 -54.10
CA LYS A 1009 -39.00 -71.10 -54.93
C LYS A 1009 -38.38 -72.20 -54.05
N LYS A 1010 -37.90 -73.29 -54.67
CA LYS A 1010 -37.23 -74.40 -53.96
C LYS A 1010 -35.92 -73.93 -53.31
N VAL A 1011 -35.85 -73.98 -51.98
CA VAL A 1011 -34.70 -73.56 -51.16
C VAL A 1011 -34.28 -74.73 -50.27
N LYS A 1012 -32.99 -75.09 -50.27
CA LYS A 1012 -32.45 -76.16 -49.41
C LYS A 1012 -32.42 -75.70 -47.95
N VAL A 1013 -33.30 -76.25 -47.12
CA VAL A 1013 -33.32 -75.99 -45.67
C VAL A 1013 -32.49 -77.05 -44.95
N VAL A 1014 -31.43 -76.62 -44.27
CA VAL A 1014 -30.56 -77.47 -43.44
C VAL A 1014 -30.92 -77.23 -41.97
N LYS A 1015 -31.37 -78.28 -41.29
CA LYS A 1015 -31.63 -78.31 -39.84
C LYS A 1015 -30.58 -79.18 -39.13
N PRO A 1016 -30.37 -79.02 -37.81
CA PRO A 1016 -29.47 -79.89 -37.04
C PRO A 1016 -30.02 -81.34 -37.00
N LYS A 1017 -29.13 -82.34 -37.10
CA LYS A 1017 -29.50 -83.77 -36.97
C LYS A 1017 -30.09 -84.06 -35.58
N LYS A 1018 -31.04 -85.01 -35.48
CA LYS A 1018 -31.61 -85.49 -34.20
C LYS A 1018 -30.49 -86.18 -33.41
N THR A 1019 -30.01 -85.56 -32.33
CA THR A 1019 -29.11 -86.25 -31.39
C THR A 1019 -29.89 -87.37 -30.72
N VAL A 1020 -29.51 -88.62 -30.99
CA VAL A 1020 -29.92 -89.80 -30.22
C VAL A 1020 -29.18 -89.72 -28.88
N LYS A 1021 -29.91 -89.64 -27.77
CA LYS A 1021 -29.32 -89.82 -26.44
C LYS A 1021 -28.82 -91.27 -26.38
N LYS A 1022 -27.50 -91.48 -26.31
CA LYS A 1022 -26.94 -92.75 -25.84
C LYS A 1022 -27.28 -92.87 -24.36
N THR A 1023 -28.05 -93.89 -24.03
CA THR A 1023 -28.21 -94.46 -22.69
C THR A 1023 -27.10 -95.50 -22.46
N SER A 1024 -26.30 -95.33 -21.42
CA SER A 1024 -25.54 -96.39 -20.75
C SER A 1024 -25.24 -95.89 -19.32
N HIS A 1025 -26.07 -96.30 -18.36
CA HIS A 1025 -25.80 -97.38 -17.41
C HIS A 1025 -24.88 -96.98 -16.24
N SER A 1026 -25.50 -96.93 -15.07
CA SER A 1026 -24.89 -96.75 -13.76
C SER A 1026 -24.08 -97.96 -13.31
N ARG A 1027 -22.97 -97.71 -12.61
CA ARG A 1027 -22.46 -98.45 -11.42
C ARG A 1027 -21.53 -97.44 -10.70
N LYS A 1028 -21.82 -96.90 -9.49
CA LYS A 1028 -21.87 -97.50 -8.12
C LYS A 1028 -20.65 -98.41 -7.91
N LYS A 1029 -19.79 -98.33 -6.89
CA LYS A 1029 -19.65 -97.71 -5.55
C LYS A 1029 -18.10 -97.68 -5.31
N THR A 1030 -17.49 -96.84 -4.47
CA THR A 1030 -17.34 -97.11 -3.03
C THR A 1030 -16.73 -95.91 -2.27
N THR A 1031 -16.95 -95.98 -0.96
CA THR A 1031 -16.78 -95.06 0.16
C THR A 1031 -15.34 -94.72 0.58
N LYS A 1032 -15.17 -93.46 1.02
CA LYS A 1032 -14.44 -92.96 2.22
C LYS A 1032 -13.34 -93.86 2.87
N LYS A 1033 -12.16 -93.23 3.09
CA LYS A 1033 -11.45 -92.95 4.37
C LYS A 1033 -9.94 -93.30 4.33
N LYS A 1034 -9.13 -92.47 5.05
CA LYS A 1034 -7.72 -92.63 5.54
C LYS A 1034 -6.58 -92.26 4.56
N THR A 1035 -5.44 -91.65 4.91
CA THR A 1035 -4.87 -90.98 6.11
C THR A 1035 -3.57 -90.26 5.69
N ASP A 1036 -3.26 -89.17 6.39
CA ASP A 1036 -1.96 -88.64 6.86
C ASP A 1036 -0.76 -88.32 5.94
N LYS A 1037 -0.44 -87.01 5.97
CA LYS A 1037 0.84 -86.34 6.34
C LYS A 1037 2.19 -86.83 5.78
N LYS A 1038 2.90 -85.86 5.18
CA LYS A 1038 4.27 -85.40 5.57
C LYS A 1038 4.53 -84.06 4.83
N LYS A 1039 4.88 -82.91 5.45
CA LYS A 1039 6.16 -82.51 6.13
C LYS A 1039 7.37 -82.83 5.22
N THR A 1040 8.31 -81.94 4.86
CA THR A 1040 8.77 -80.63 5.38
C THR A 1040 9.92 -80.10 4.49
N LYS A 1041 10.32 -78.82 4.70
CA LYS A 1041 11.70 -78.23 4.60
C LYS A 1041 12.22 -77.76 3.21
N ASN A 1042 13.04 -76.69 3.10
CA ASN A 1042 13.91 -76.02 4.10
C ASN A 1042 14.27 -74.54 3.77
N ASN A 1043 14.90 -73.90 4.76
CA ASN A 1043 15.45 -72.54 4.95
C ASN A 1043 16.40 -71.93 3.88
N GLU A 1044 16.67 -70.62 4.12
CA GLU A 1044 17.59 -69.62 3.51
C GLU A 1044 17.01 -68.73 2.40
#